data_AF-A0A238VYX8-F1
#
_entry.id   AF-A0A238VYX8-F1
#
_cell.length_a   1.000
_cell.length_b   1.000
_cell.length_c   1.000
_cell.angle_alpha   90.00
_cell.angle_beta   90.00
_cell.angle_gamma   90.00
#
_symmetry.space_group_name_H-M   'P 1'
#
loop_
_entity.id
_entity.type
_entity.pdbx_description
1 polymer ?
#
loop_
_entity_poly.entity_id
_entity_poly.type
_entity_poly.pdbx_seq_one_letter_code
_entity_poly.pdbx_strand_id
1 'polypeptide(L)'
;MSSDPGTGESVAIIGMAGRFPKAGDLDEYWANLVAGRDCLDDLDERELRANGVPENLLRSPDYVRRAATLAGFAEFDAEFFGFAPGTAAALDPQQRLFLESCWHALEDAAYVPDDFDGAIGVFGTGSFTGYLYYNVLSQHDPRRFLGAGTSMATIETLSLVDSNFFATRVAHTLNLHGPALTVQSACSSSLVAVHLACQSLLSGECDLALAGGMAVKVPHRVGYLCDVDSMMSPDGRCRPFDAAANGTVFGSGGGAVLLKRLSDASADRDNIRAIIRGSAVNNDGSLKMGFSAPSVRMQSAVVAEALAVSGVEPRDLGYVEAHGTGTVLGDPVELAALRDALPTAARCLVGSVKGNIGHLEAAAGIAGLIKTVLMLENGWIPGTAQFTAPNPELGLDDSPFIVRADGTSWSQRQKIAGVTSLGMGGTNVHMIVAEAPRRPARPADERPSVLVLSARNQEALADMRKALAAHLRQKPEIPLADVAHTLAVGRRRFEHRFAVSASTSSEASELLEAGQARSDAPPAAPDPDAMRVSLPGYPFQRVRHWLEPRAAVAEADPVTPGDVHDALTRLWRETLGVDDAAPGDSFFERGGDSVMATRFASRAREQGLDVRPGDLFEHSTLASLVAHVKGKTPPPAQPVDDRDVPLTPTQLSHLRTAGPRGMPLAFRLAPDVDRAVVRQAVATVVARHDALGLVPVGSHGVWRQERGGPPEDPASVTADLAGLTTAEAVLDLVDRTAFAGTEGDAHLVLVVNRVDQASVRILTEELTTAYRHLVTGNAVTLPGTTPWERWARYTQGLVNDRSLLAELNHWAATLDVPPDGLSVPDRAGPWRVLRHATGAEPLTALRRTARVKWVEILLAAMASAWHRITGRTTMTVDVLGDVRGAGPAMGLERSVGLYSAIYPVTLAAAEDSLEAARRSWRDVPRHGLGYGVLRHLHAPTAEYLRDLPEPSVLVAPQGTRSGSVRASAQPLTPLSLDPAPIGGHPIEVRCRTAGGAFVVEWWHDPKRCAADSLAAWSEQTAAVLDTWSTTQRSPDPEPPHL
;
A
#
# COMPACT_ATOMS: atom_id res chain seq x y z
N MET A 1 41.51 -17.12 9.36
CA MET A 1 41.22 -18.55 9.62
C MET A 1 40.57 -19.07 8.36
N SER A 2 41.19 -20.02 7.67
CA SER A 2 40.66 -20.48 6.38
C SER A 2 39.34 -21.20 6.60
N SER A 3 38.34 -20.85 5.79
CA SER A 3 37.18 -21.69 5.53
C SER A 3 37.64 -23.13 5.33
N ASP A 4 36.94 -24.07 5.93
CA ASP A 4 37.05 -25.46 5.50
C ASP A 4 36.69 -25.47 4.00
N PRO A 5 37.58 -25.86 3.07
CA PRO A 5 37.39 -25.64 1.63
C PRO A 5 36.20 -26.38 1.00
N GLY A 6 35.39 -27.07 1.80
CA GLY A 6 34.21 -27.83 1.37
C GLY A 6 32.85 -27.29 1.83
N THR A 7 32.77 -26.26 2.68
CA THR A 7 31.47 -25.68 3.15
C THR A 7 31.25 -24.29 2.57
N GLY A 8 30.09 -24.04 1.95
CA GLY A 8 29.73 -22.73 1.39
C GLY A 8 29.75 -21.59 2.42
N GLU A 9 29.72 -20.35 1.94
CA GLU A 9 29.68 -19.13 2.78
C GLU A 9 28.46 -19.16 3.73
N SER A 10 28.67 -18.78 4.99
CA SER A 10 27.63 -18.75 6.03
C SER A 10 27.31 -17.30 6.43
N VAL A 11 26.24 -17.10 7.20
CA VAL A 11 25.83 -15.77 7.64
C VAL A 11 26.00 -15.64 9.15
N ALA A 12 26.69 -14.61 9.62
CA ALA A 12 26.83 -14.26 11.02
C ALA A 12 25.66 -13.37 11.48
N ILE A 13 25.11 -13.68 12.65
CA ILE A 13 24.30 -12.75 13.43
C ILE A 13 25.27 -11.93 14.28
N ILE A 14 25.34 -10.63 14.01
CA ILE A 14 26.31 -9.73 14.65
C ILE A 14 25.66 -8.72 15.60
N GLY A 15 24.34 -8.54 15.52
CA GLY A 15 23.57 -7.73 16.47
C GLY A 15 22.14 -8.21 16.59
N MET A 16 21.51 -7.97 17.75
CA MET A 16 20.10 -8.27 17.94
C MET A 16 19.45 -7.39 19.03
N ALA A 17 18.16 -7.14 18.85
CA ALA A 17 17.32 -6.45 19.81
C ALA A 17 15.88 -6.98 19.75
N GLY A 18 15.15 -6.87 20.85
CA GLY A 18 13.76 -7.30 20.90
C GLY A 18 13.03 -6.83 22.14
N ARG A 19 11.70 -6.82 22.06
CA ARG A 19 10.78 -6.53 23.15
C ARG A 19 9.70 -7.61 23.18
N PHE A 20 9.48 -8.19 24.36
CA PHE A 20 8.60 -9.33 24.54
C PHE A 20 7.68 -9.10 25.75
N PRO A 21 6.60 -9.88 25.90
CA PRO A 21 5.77 -9.83 27.10
C PRO A 21 6.63 -9.95 28.37
N LYS A 22 6.44 -8.99 29.30
CA LYS A 22 7.21 -8.85 30.55
C LYS A 22 8.75 -8.76 30.38
N ALA A 23 9.23 -8.36 29.20
CA ALA A 23 10.65 -8.12 28.92
C ALA A 23 10.84 -6.91 27.98
N GLY A 24 11.39 -5.82 28.52
CA GLY A 24 11.74 -4.62 27.77
C GLY A 24 13.02 -4.75 26.94
N ASP A 25 13.86 -5.73 27.26
CA ASP A 25 15.13 -6.01 26.58
C ASP A 25 15.47 -7.53 26.59
N LEU A 26 16.64 -7.87 26.04
CA LEU A 26 17.09 -9.26 25.91
C LEU A 26 17.58 -9.89 27.22
N ASP A 27 18.06 -9.10 28.17
CA ASP A 27 18.51 -9.61 29.47
C ASP A 27 17.31 -10.01 30.32
N GLU A 28 16.25 -9.19 30.34
CA GLU A 28 14.96 -9.54 30.96
C GLU A 28 14.30 -10.73 30.26
N TYR A 29 14.37 -10.78 28.92
CA TYR A 29 13.85 -11.92 28.16
C TYR A 29 14.58 -13.21 28.53
N TRP A 30 15.91 -13.20 28.56
CA TRP A 30 16.72 -14.34 28.98
C TRP A 30 16.40 -14.78 30.41
N ALA A 31 16.30 -13.84 31.35
CA ALA A 31 15.94 -14.14 32.73
C ALA A 31 14.56 -14.81 32.83
N ASN A 32 13.57 -14.33 32.07
CA ASN A 32 12.23 -14.92 32.00
C ASN A 32 12.25 -16.34 31.41
N LEU A 33 13.05 -16.57 30.36
CA LEU A 33 13.21 -17.88 29.73
C LEU A 33 13.83 -18.90 30.70
N VAL A 34 14.95 -18.54 31.33
CA VAL A 34 15.65 -19.39 32.31
C VAL A 34 14.75 -19.74 33.49
N ALA A 35 13.95 -18.77 33.95
CA ALA A 35 12.99 -18.99 35.03
C ALA A 35 11.73 -19.79 34.61
N GLY A 36 11.56 -20.13 33.32
CA GLY A 36 10.37 -20.80 32.82
C GLY A 36 9.08 -20.00 33.01
N ARG A 37 9.17 -18.66 33.01
CA ARG A 37 8.07 -17.77 33.40
C ARG A 37 6.93 -17.74 32.36
N ASP A 38 5.69 -17.87 32.82
CA ASP A 38 4.48 -17.49 32.07
C ASP A 38 4.36 -15.96 32.01
N CYS A 39 4.61 -15.41 30.83
CA CYS A 39 4.62 -13.97 30.57
C CYS A 39 3.27 -13.44 30.06
N LEU A 40 2.20 -14.26 30.09
CA LEU A 40 0.84 -13.79 29.85
C LEU A 40 0.29 -13.09 31.09
N ASP A 41 -0.64 -12.17 30.86
CA ASP A 41 -1.33 -11.40 31.88
C ASP A 41 -2.76 -11.93 32.07
N ASP A 42 -3.15 -12.05 33.33
CA ASP A 42 -4.54 -12.23 33.74
C ASP A 42 -5.20 -10.85 33.83
N LEU A 43 -6.27 -10.65 33.05
CA LEU A 43 -6.94 -9.36 32.90
C LEU A 43 -8.18 -9.31 33.78
N ASP A 44 -8.26 -8.30 34.64
CA ASP A 44 -9.44 -8.14 35.50
C ASP A 44 -10.62 -7.50 34.73
N GLU A 45 -11.84 -7.63 35.25
CA GLU A 45 -13.01 -7.09 34.56
C GLU A 45 -12.99 -5.56 34.43
N ARG A 46 -12.36 -4.86 35.37
CA ARG A 46 -12.30 -3.39 35.35
C ARG A 46 -11.38 -2.94 34.23
N GLU A 47 -10.23 -3.58 34.06
CA GLU A 47 -9.32 -3.36 32.95
C GLU A 47 -9.99 -3.68 31.61
N LEU A 48 -10.66 -4.83 31.50
CA LEU A 48 -11.36 -5.21 30.29
C LEU A 48 -12.47 -4.20 29.91
N ARG A 49 -13.26 -3.73 30.87
CA ARG A 49 -14.26 -2.66 30.63
C ARG A 49 -13.58 -1.35 30.21
N ALA A 50 -12.49 -0.97 30.86
CA ALA A 50 -11.75 0.25 30.53
C ALA A 50 -11.15 0.18 29.11
N ASN A 51 -10.77 -1.01 28.64
CA ASN A 51 -10.28 -1.27 27.28
C ASN A 51 -11.40 -1.53 26.26
N GLY A 52 -12.66 -1.24 26.62
CA GLY A 52 -13.79 -1.26 25.69
C GLY A 52 -14.38 -2.65 25.41
N VAL A 53 -14.11 -3.65 26.25
CA VAL A 53 -14.73 -4.98 26.09
C VAL A 53 -16.23 -4.91 26.44
N PRO A 54 -17.13 -5.27 25.52
CA PRO A 54 -18.58 -5.25 25.76
C PRO A 54 -19.05 -6.17 26.89
N GLU A 55 -20.06 -5.73 27.65
CA GLU A 55 -20.58 -6.49 28.82
C GLU A 55 -21.22 -7.84 28.43
N ASN A 56 -21.69 -8.02 27.19
CA ASN A 56 -22.14 -9.33 26.71
C ASN A 56 -20.97 -10.31 26.52
N LEU A 57 -19.79 -9.83 26.12
CA LEU A 57 -18.59 -10.66 26.03
C LEU A 57 -18.04 -11.00 27.42
N LEU A 58 -18.01 -10.03 28.34
CA LEU A 58 -17.58 -10.29 29.73
C LEU A 58 -18.47 -11.35 30.43
N ARG A 59 -19.78 -11.36 30.13
CA ARG A 59 -20.71 -12.36 30.66
C ARG A 59 -20.64 -13.71 29.96
N SER A 60 -19.93 -13.82 28.84
CA SER A 60 -19.80 -15.08 28.13
C SER A 60 -18.91 -16.05 28.91
N PRO A 61 -19.33 -17.30 29.13
CA PRO A 61 -18.47 -18.31 29.75
C PRO A 61 -17.24 -18.65 28.90
N ASP A 62 -17.33 -18.43 27.58
CA ASP A 62 -16.26 -18.77 26.63
C ASP A 62 -15.26 -17.63 26.42
N TYR A 63 -15.43 -16.51 27.14
CA TYR A 63 -14.51 -15.38 27.05
C TYR A 63 -13.29 -15.59 27.95
N VAL A 64 -12.13 -15.75 27.32
CA VAL A 64 -10.85 -15.95 28.00
C VAL A 64 -10.23 -14.60 28.32
N ARG A 65 -9.95 -14.37 29.61
CA ARG A 65 -9.46 -13.10 30.15
C ARG A 65 -7.94 -13.08 30.32
N ARG A 66 -7.22 -13.61 29.34
CA ARG A 66 -5.76 -13.61 29.32
C ARG A 66 -5.22 -13.03 28.02
N ALA A 67 -4.07 -12.36 28.08
CA ALA A 67 -3.40 -11.84 26.91
C ALA A 67 -1.88 -11.79 27.12
N ALA A 68 -1.11 -12.00 26.05
CA ALA A 68 0.32 -11.71 26.03
C ALA A 68 0.51 -10.22 25.67
N THR A 69 0.61 -9.37 26.69
CA THR A 69 0.66 -7.92 26.49
C THR A 69 2.09 -7.38 26.38
N LEU A 70 2.24 -6.21 25.76
CA LEU A 70 3.51 -5.55 25.57
C LEU A 70 3.51 -4.21 26.30
N ALA A 71 4.40 -4.03 27.26
CA ALA A 71 4.54 -2.78 28.00
C ALA A 71 5.08 -1.66 27.09
N GLY A 72 4.62 -0.43 27.30
CA GLY A 72 5.06 0.72 26.52
C GLY A 72 4.74 0.64 25.02
N PHE A 73 3.74 -0.16 24.60
CA PHE A 73 3.39 -0.34 23.19
C PHE A 73 2.98 0.94 22.47
N ALA A 74 2.50 1.93 23.23
CA ALA A 74 2.09 3.23 22.72
C ALA A 74 3.21 4.29 22.89
N GLU A 75 4.34 3.94 23.48
CA GLU A 75 5.47 4.84 23.75
C GLU A 75 6.47 4.82 22.59
N PHE A 76 7.04 5.97 22.26
CA PHE A 76 8.02 6.11 21.18
C PHE A 76 8.80 7.44 21.29
N ASP A 77 10.09 7.43 20.96
CA ASP A 77 10.91 8.65 20.90
C ASP A 77 10.79 9.33 19.53
N ALA A 78 9.68 10.03 19.31
CA ALA A 78 9.35 10.63 18.02
C ALA A 78 10.40 11.64 17.55
N GLU A 79 10.92 12.49 18.45
CA GLU A 79 11.93 13.50 18.13
C GLU A 79 13.25 12.86 17.69
N PHE A 80 13.67 11.78 18.35
CA PHE A 80 14.86 11.03 17.96
C PHE A 80 14.81 10.58 16.50
N PHE A 81 13.67 10.05 16.07
CA PHE A 81 13.46 9.54 14.71
C PHE A 81 12.90 10.58 13.73
N GLY A 82 12.76 11.85 14.14
CA GLY A 82 12.32 12.94 13.25
C GLY A 82 10.82 12.93 12.91
N PHE A 83 9.97 12.36 13.76
CA PHE A 83 8.53 12.37 13.60
C PHE A 83 7.88 13.51 14.39
N ALA A 84 6.98 14.26 13.74
CA ALA A 84 6.07 15.16 14.46
C ALA A 84 5.10 14.37 15.36
N PRO A 85 4.69 14.90 16.53
CA PRO A 85 3.87 14.16 17.50
C PRO A 85 2.57 13.58 16.92
N GLY A 86 1.87 14.31 16.05
CA GLY A 86 0.65 13.85 15.40
C GLY A 86 0.89 12.70 14.41
N THR A 87 2.01 12.73 13.68
CA THR A 87 2.41 11.64 12.77
C THR A 87 2.83 10.40 13.56
N ALA A 88 3.60 10.58 14.65
CA ALA A 88 3.96 9.48 15.55
C ALA A 88 2.73 8.83 16.21
N ALA A 89 1.71 9.61 16.55
CA ALA A 89 0.44 9.08 17.06
C ALA A 89 -0.33 8.29 16.00
N ALA A 90 -0.32 8.72 14.73
CA ALA A 90 -0.98 7.99 13.64
C ALA A 90 -0.19 6.76 13.15
N LEU A 91 1.13 6.71 13.38
CA LEU A 91 2.01 5.60 13.01
C LEU A 91 1.66 4.32 13.80
N ASP A 92 1.51 3.20 13.10
CA ASP A 92 1.26 1.90 13.73
C ASP A 92 2.33 1.60 14.80
N PRO A 93 1.95 1.25 16.05
CA PRO A 93 2.91 0.87 17.09
C PRO A 93 3.88 -0.22 16.67
N GLN A 94 3.49 -1.14 15.78
CA GLN A 94 4.39 -2.17 15.25
C GLN A 94 5.59 -1.57 14.52
N GLN A 95 5.36 -0.53 13.71
CA GLN A 95 6.41 0.14 12.93
C GLN A 95 7.33 0.96 13.83
N ARG A 96 6.79 1.61 14.86
CA ARG A 96 7.56 2.37 15.87
C ARG A 96 8.53 1.47 16.62
N LEU A 97 8.03 0.38 17.18
CA LEU A 97 8.82 -0.53 17.99
C LEU A 97 9.83 -1.32 17.14
N PHE A 98 9.48 -1.67 15.91
CA PHE A 98 10.43 -2.29 15.00
C PHE A 98 11.57 -1.35 14.60
N LEU A 99 11.27 -0.06 14.37
CA LEU A 99 12.30 0.96 14.11
C LEU A 99 13.26 1.12 15.30
N GLU A 100 12.76 1.16 16.54
CA GLU A 100 13.61 1.12 17.74
C GLU A 100 14.47 -0.14 17.79
N SER A 101 13.88 -1.30 17.47
CA SER A 101 14.58 -2.59 17.48
C SER A 101 15.68 -2.65 16.41
N CYS A 102 15.44 -2.11 15.21
CA CYS A 102 16.45 -2.00 14.16
C CYS A 102 17.61 -1.09 14.58
N TRP A 103 17.32 0.05 15.22
CA TRP A 103 18.36 0.92 15.76
C TRP A 103 19.20 0.19 16.81
N HIS A 104 18.55 -0.45 17.78
CA HIS A 104 19.27 -1.19 18.83
C HIS A 104 20.04 -2.38 18.29
N ALA A 105 19.58 -3.07 17.24
CA ALA A 105 20.34 -4.14 16.60
C ALA A 105 21.61 -3.63 15.89
N LEU A 106 21.56 -2.43 15.30
CA LEU A 106 22.75 -1.75 14.74
C LEU A 106 23.74 -1.35 15.84
N GLU A 107 23.24 -0.78 16.95
CA GLU A 107 24.08 -0.44 18.10
C GLU A 107 24.68 -1.67 18.78
N ASP A 108 23.93 -2.76 18.90
CA ASP A 108 24.43 -4.02 19.46
C ASP A 108 25.57 -4.61 18.61
N ALA A 109 25.51 -4.44 17.29
CA ALA A 109 26.57 -4.81 16.36
C ALA A 109 27.70 -3.78 16.25
N ALA A 110 27.58 -2.63 16.92
CA ALA A 110 28.52 -1.51 16.86
C ALA A 110 28.68 -0.91 15.45
N TYR A 111 27.57 -0.73 14.73
CA TYR A 111 27.51 -0.02 13.44
C TYR A 111 26.71 1.27 13.55
N VAL A 112 27.24 2.34 12.94
CA VAL A 112 26.53 3.60 12.73
C VAL A 112 26.18 3.67 11.24
N PRO A 113 24.89 3.69 10.86
CA PRO A 113 24.48 3.70 9.45
C PRO A 113 25.12 4.82 8.62
N ASP A 114 25.18 6.03 9.18
CA ASP A 114 25.74 7.22 8.50
C ASP A 114 27.25 7.09 8.20
N ASP A 115 27.98 6.24 8.94
CA ASP A 115 29.43 6.04 8.81
C ASP A 115 29.78 4.76 8.01
N PHE A 116 28.78 4.02 7.51
CA PHE A 116 28.98 2.77 6.80
C PHE A 116 28.91 2.98 5.28
N ASP A 117 30.00 2.68 4.59
CA ASP A 117 30.12 2.89 3.13
C ASP A 117 29.33 1.86 2.28
N GLY A 118 28.89 0.75 2.87
CA GLY A 118 28.21 -0.35 2.17
C GLY A 118 26.68 -0.25 2.17
N ALA A 119 26.03 -1.18 1.47
CA ALA A 119 24.57 -1.24 1.40
C ALA A 119 23.98 -2.02 2.60
N ILE A 120 23.09 -1.38 3.36
CA ILE A 120 22.32 -2.01 4.44
C ILE A 120 20.91 -2.34 3.92
N GLY A 121 20.58 -3.62 3.79
CA GLY A 121 19.25 -4.11 3.46
C GLY A 121 18.32 -4.20 4.68
N VAL A 122 17.01 -4.18 4.46
CA VAL A 122 15.96 -4.29 5.47
C VAL A 122 14.90 -5.29 5.02
N PHE A 123 14.71 -6.34 5.82
CA PHE A 123 13.74 -7.40 5.58
C PHE A 123 12.81 -7.48 6.79
N GLY A 124 11.66 -6.81 6.70
CA GLY A 124 10.77 -6.59 7.84
C GLY A 124 9.40 -7.26 7.67
N THR A 125 8.69 -7.41 8.79
CA THR A 125 7.29 -7.82 8.77
C THR A 125 6.53 -7.33 10.00
N GLY A 126 5.22 -7.16 9.85
CA GLY A 126 4.29 -6.88 10.93
C GLY A 126 3.01 -7.69 10.77
N SER A 127 2.24 -7.85 11.83
CA SER A 127 0.94 -8.51 11.77
C SER A 127 -0.13 -7.59 11.19
N PHE A 128 -1.27 -8.19 10.81
CA PHE A 128 -2.48 -7.43 10.57
C PHE A 128 -2.83 -6.59 11.81
N THR A 129 -2.96 -5.28 11.62
CA THR A 129 -3.15 -4.33 12.72
C THR A 129 -4.62 -3.93 12.88
N GLY A 130 -5.14 -4.09 14.09
CA GLY A 130 -6.41 -3.46 14.46
C GLY A 130 -6.30 -1.93 14.58
N TYR A 131 -5.09 -1.36 14.61
CA TYR A 131 -4.88 0.08 14.79
C TYR A 131 -5.50 0.91 13.66
N LEU A 132 -5.42 0.41 12.42
CA LEU A 132 -6.11 1.01 11.29
C LEU A 132 -7.62 1.12 11.56
N TYR A 133 -8.25 0.04 12.02
CA TYR A 133 -9.69 -0.02 12.20
C TYR A 133 -10.17 0.75 13.44
N TYR A 134 -9.59 0.45 14.60
CA TYR A 134 -10.06 0.96 15.89
C TYR A 134 -9.60 2.38 16.20
N ASN A 135 -8.45 2.81 15.68
CA ASN A 135 -7.85 4.09 16.05
C ASN A 135 -7.87 5.06 14.88
N VAL A 136 -7.30 4.69 13.72
CA VAL A 136 -7.17 5.60 12.56
C VAL A 136 -8.50 5.83 11.87
N LEU A 137 -9.18 4.78 11.38
CA LEU A 137 -10.47 4.92 10.70
C LEU A 137 -11.56 5.47 11.62
N SER A 138 -11.46 5.26 12.94
CA SER A 138 -12.38 5.89 13.90
C SER A 138 -12.30 7.42 13.92
N GLN A 139 -11.17 8.01 13.47
CA GLN A 139 -11.03 9.47 13.34
C GLN A 139 -11.78 10.03 12.12
N HIS A 140 -12.26 9.18 11.22
CA HIS A 140 -12.81 9.58 9.93
C HIS A 140 -14.18 8.92 9.70
N ASP A 141 -14.98 9.47 8.79
CA ASP A 141 -16.10 8.72 8.21
C ASP A 141 -15.51 7.65 7.27
N PRO A 142 -15.69 6.34 7.56
CA PRO A 142 -15.06 5.28 6.77
C PRO A 142 -15.48 5.29 5.30
N ARG A 143 -16.71 5.71 4.99
CA ARG A 143 -17.21 5.78 3.60
C ARG A 143 -16.56 6.93 2.84
N ARG A 144 -16.35 8.07 3.50
CA ARG A 144 -15.63 9.21 2.90
C ARG A 144 -14.15 8.94 2.78
N PHE A 145 -13.53 8.35 3.82
CA PHE A 145 -12.10 8.04 3.82
C PHE A 145 -11.74 7.01 2.74
N LEU A 146 -12.50 5.91 2.64
CA LEU A 146 -12.30 4.89 1.60
C LEU A 146 -12.81 5.35 0.22
N GLY A 147 -13.85 6.20 0.18
CA GLY A 147 -14.41 6.76 -1.06
C GLY A 147 -13.57 7.90 -1.67
N ALA A 148 -12.69 8.53 -0.90
CA ALA A 148 -11.74 9.54 -1.36
C ALA A 148 -10.65 8.98 -2.31
N GLY A 149 -10.59 7.64 -2.48
CA GLY A 149 -9.72 6.99 -3.45
C GLY A 149 -8.23 7.25 -3.20
N THR A 150 -7.50 7.66 -4.24
CA THR A 150 -6.05 7.91 -4.21
C THR A 150 -5.69 9.34 -3.81
N SER A 151 -6.48 9.98 -2.94
CA SER A 151 -6.11 11.30 -2.43
C SER A 151 -4.76 11.19 -1.69
N MET A 152 -3.88 12.17 -1.86
CA MET A 152 -2.57 12.14 -1.21
C MET A 152 -2.69 12.07 0.32
N ALA A 153 -3.70 12.70 0.91
CA ALA A 153 -3.95 12.64 2.36
C ALA A 153 -4.40 11.23 2.81
N THR A 154 -5.24 10.55 2.02
CA THR A 154 -5.65 9.16 2.28
C THR A 154 -4.46 8.22 2.13
N ILE A 155 -3.65 8.39 1.08
CA ILE A 155 -2.44 7.59 0.86
C ILE A 155 -1.46 7.79 2.02
N GLU A 156 -1.18 9.04 2.42
CA GLU A 156 -0.29 9.36 3.54
C GLU A 156 -0.75 8.68 4.83
N THR A 157 -2.04 8.81 5.16
CA THR A 157 -2.62 8.20 6.37
C THR A 157 -2.54 6.67 6.33
N LEU A 158 -2.88 6.06 5.18
CA LEU A 158 -2.78 4.60 5.01
C LEU A 158 -1.33 4.13 5.08
N SER A 159 -0.37 4.87 4.52
CA SER A 159 1.05 4.53 4.58
C SER A 159 1.60 4.48 6.01
N LEU A 160 1.02 5.24 6.95
CA LEU A 160 1.39 5.21 8.38
C LEU A 160 0.96 3.93 9.10
N VAL A 161 0.07 3.11 8.52
CA VAL A 161 -0.44 1.90 9.17
C VAL A 161 -0.37 0.64 8.31
N ASP A 162 -0.25 0.79 7.00
CA ASP A 162 -0.17 -0.33 6.08
C ASP A 162 1.17 -1.07 6.22
N SER A 163 1.09 -2.39 6.33
CA SER A 163 2.25 -3.27 6.49
C SER A 163 3.24 -3.19 5.33
N ASN A 164 2.83 -2.79 4.13
CA ASN A 164 3.73 -2.66 2.97
C ASN A 164 4.89 -1.68 3.24
N PHE A 165 4.68 -0.68 4.10
CA PHE A 165 5.68 0.35 4.40
C PHE A 165 6.60 0.00 5.56
N PHE A 166 6.52 -1.23 6.11
CA PHE A 166 7.28 -1.63 7.29
C PHE A 166 8.80 -1.53 7.10
N ALA A 167 9.35 -2.20 6.07
CA ALA A 167 10.78 -2.19 5.78
C ALA A 167 11.24 -0.85 5.18
N THR A 168 10.45 -0.28 4.27
CA THR A 168 10.81 0.97 3.58
C THR A 168 10.81 2.17 4.53
N ARG A 169 9.99 2.17 5.59
CA ARG A 169 10.04 3.22 6.62
C ARG A 169 11.32 3.16 7.44
N VAL A 170 11.81 1.97 7.77
CA VAL A 170 13.12 1.82 8.44
C VAL A 170 14.23 2.31 7.52
N ALA A 171 14.25 1.86 6.26
CA ALA A 171 15.25 2.30 5.29
C ALA A 171 15.24 3.82 5.10
N HIS A 172 14.06 4.42 4.95
CA HIS A 172 13.91 5.88 4.82
C HIS A 172 14.38 6.63 6.08
N THR A 173 13.96 6.18 7.27
CA THR A 173 14.22 6.91 8.52
C THR A 173 15.68 6.81 8.95
N LEU A 174 16.33 5.68 8.66
CA LEU A 174 17.74 5.43 9.00
C LEU A 174 18.70 5.68 7.84
N ASN A 175 18.21 6.23 6.72
CA ASN A 175 18.98 6.50 5.50
C ASN A 175 19.75 5.27 4.97
N LEU A 176 19.06 4.14 4.81
CA LEU A 176 19.63 2.88 4.33
C LEU A 176 19.37 2.69 2.84
N HIS A 177 20.38 2.24 2.11
CA HIS A 177 20.35 2.19 0.63
C HIS A 177 20.32 0.77 0.04
N GLY A 178 20.26 -0.28 0.86
CA GLY A 178 20.09 -1.67 0.39
C GLY A 178 18.63 -2.04 0.11
N PRO A 179 18.36 -3.31 -0.27
CA PRO A 179 17.01 -3.80 -0.53
C PRO A 179 16.09 -3.62 0.69
N ALA A 180 14.88 -3.08 0.51
CA ALA A 180 13.91 -2.89 1.60
C ALA A 180 12.60 -3.63 1.27
N LEU A 181 12.41 -4.81 1.87
CA LEU A 181 11.30 -5.72 1.56
C LEU A 181 10.46 -6.03 2.79
N THR A 182 9.16 -5.81 2.68
CA THR A 182 8.18 -6.32 3.64
C THR A 182 7.68 -7.69 3.18
N VAL A 183 7.76 -8.69 4.05
CA VAL A 183 7.38 -10.09 3.74
C VAL A 183 6.17 -10.52 4.55
N GLN A 184 5.24 -11.25 3.93
CA GLN A 184 4.03 -11.77 4.56
C GLN A 184 3.83 -13.25 4.21
N SER A 185 4.00 -14.12 5.20
CA SER A 185 3.74 -15.57 5.13
C SER A 185 3.07 -16.09 6.40
N ALA A 186 2.17 -15.28 6.98
CA ALA A 186 1.51 -15.53 8.26
C ALA A 186 2.54 -15.76 9.39
N CYS A 187 2.43 -16.84 10.17
CA CYS A 187 3.28 -17.08 11.34
C CYS A 187 4.77 -17.31 11.03
N SER A 188 5.13 -17.63 9.77
CA SER A 188 6.53 -17.80 9.36
C SER A 188 7.21 -16.50 8.89
N SER A 189 6.47 -15.39 8.81
CA SER A 189 6.91 -14.15 8.12
C SER A 189 8.28 -13.65 8.55
N SER A 190 8.55 -13.50 9.85
CA SER A 190 9.84 -12.94 10.30
C SER A 190 11.03 -13.85 10.01
N LEU A 191 10.82 -15.17 9.99
CA LEU A 191 11.90 -16.12 9.72
C LEU A 191 12.09 -16.30 8.21
N VAL A 192 11.05 -16.14 7.39
CA VAL A 192 11.22 -15.95 5.93
C VAL A 192 11.96 -14.63 5.63
N ALA A 193 11.71 -13.56 6.38
CA ALA A 193 12.45 -12.31 6.24
C ALA A 193 13.96 -12.48 6.53
N VAL A 194 14.31 -13.21 7.59
CA VAL A 194 15.71 -13.58 7.87
C VAL A 194 16.29 -14.46 6.75
N HIS A 195 15.53 -15.40 6.19
CA HIS A 195 16.00 -16.22 5.08
C HIS A 195 16.34 -15.36 3.85
N LEU A 196 15.45 -14.45 3.47
CA LEU A 196 15.68 -13.55 2.33
C LEU A 196 16.85 -12.59 2.58
N ALA A 197 17.03 -12.12 3.81
CA ALA A 197 18.20 -11.33 4.20
C ALA A 197 19.50 -12.14 4.03
N CYS A 198 19.52 -13.41 4.45
CA CYS A 198 20.65 -14.29 4.19
C CYS A 198 20.92 -14.46 2.69
N GLN A 199 19.88 -14.68 1.88
CA GLN A 199 20.04 -14.81 0.42
C GLN A 199 20.62 -13.55 -0.20
N SER A 200 20.13 -12.36 0.18
CA SER A 200 20.59 -11.07 -0.32
C SER A 200 22.07 -10.77 0.04
N LEU A 201 22.51 -11.19 1.24
CA LEU A 201 23.92 -11.13 1.62
C LEU A 201 24.79 -12.08 0.80
N LEU A 202 24.33 -13.32 0.59
CA LEU A 202 25.07 -14.35 -0.15
C LEU A 202 25.11 -14.05 -1.66
N SER A 203 24.10 -13.39 -2.22
CA SER A 203 24.08 -12.92 -3.61
C SER A 203 24.82 -11.61 -3.84
N GLY A 204 25.22 -10.91 -2.77
CA GLY A 204 25.95 -9.64 -2.84
C GLY A 204 25.09 -8.42 -3.15
N GLU A 205 23.77 -8.51 -2.93
CA GLU A 205 22.85 -7.37 -3.06
C GLU A 205 22.96 -6.37 -1.89
N CYS A 206 23.49 -6.81 -0.76
CA CYS A 206 23.84 -5.97 0.39
C CYS A 206 25.05 -6.51 1.16
N ASP A 207 25.62 -5.66 2.02
CA ASP A 207 26.79 -5.95 2.86
C ASP A 207 26.40 -6.21 4.32
N LEU A 208 25.32 -5.56 4.75
CA LEU A 208 24.64 -5.78 6.01
C LEU A 208 23.14 -5.95 5.75
N ALA A 209 22.46 -6.76 6.56
CA ALA A 209 21.01 -6.89 6.45
C ALA A 209 20.34 -6.88 7.84
N LEU A 210 19.41 -5.96 8.03
CA LEU A 210 18.45 -5.98 9.13
C LEU A 210 17.31 -6.92 8.77
N ALA A 211 16.97 -7.84 9.68
CA ALA A 211 15.86 -8.75 9.47
C ALA A 211 15.06 -9.02 10.75
N GLY A 212 13.74 -9.14 10.65
CA GLY A 212 12.90 -9.47 11.79
C GLY A 212 11.44 -9.07 11.62
N GLY A 213 10.77 -8.79 12.72
CA GLY A 213 9.39 -8.32 12.71
C GLY A 213 8.85 -7.98 14.10
N MET A 214 7.72 -7.27 14.11
CA MET A 214 7.04 -6.85 15.34
C MET A 214 5.52 -7.05 15.19
N ALA A 215 4.91 -7.70 16.18
CA ALA A 215 3.46 -7.88 16.26
C ALA A 215 2.91 -7.07 17.44
N VAL A 216 1.88 -6.25 17.22
CA VAL A 216 1.18 -5.53 18.29
C VAL A 216 -0.32 -5.65 18.06
N LYS A 217 -1.00 -6.32 18.98
CA LYS A 217 -2.44 -6.57 18.90
C LYS A 217 -3.20 -5.34 19.39
N VAL A 218 -4.15 -4.88 18.57
CA VAL A 218 -5.06 -3.77 18.87
C VAL A 218 -6.51 -4.23 18.66
N PRO A 219 -7.44 -4.04 19.61
CA PRO A 219 -7.26 -3.42 20.92
C PRO A 219 -6.27 -4.21 21.78
N HIS A 220 -5.51 -3.50 22.60
CA HIS A 220 -4.50 -4.11 23.47
C HIS A 220 -5.05 -4.32 24.88
N ARG A 221 -4.44 -5.23 25.65
CA ARG A 221 -4.92 -5.63 26.99
C ARG A 221 -6.39 -6.07 27.00
N VAL A 222 -6.79 -6.81 25.96
CA VAL A 222 -8.09 -7.47 25.87
C VAL A 222 -7.92 -8.97 25.70
N GLY A 223 -8.87 -9.73 26.23
CA GLY A 223 -8.97 -11.18 26.06
C GLY A 223 -9.43 -11.58 24.67
N TYR A 224 -10.01 -12.77 24.57
CA TYR A 224 -10.58 -13.29 23.33
C TYR A 224 -11.73 -14.25 23.63
N LEU A 225 -12.63 -14.41 22.66
CA LEU A 225 -13.67 -15.42 22.71
C LEU A 225 -13.11 -16.73 22.16
N CYS A 226 -13.22 -17.81 22.93
CA CYS A 226 -12.92 -19.15 22.44
C CYS A 226 -14.18 -19.73 21.79
N ASP A 227 -14.02 -20.33 20.60
CA ASP A 227 -15.08 -21.07 19.93
C ASP A 227 -14.65 -22.56 19.85
N VAL A 228 -15.60 -23.47 19.69
CA VAL A 228 -15.38 -24.92 19.69
C VAL A 228 -14.44 -25.36 18.55
N ASP A 229 -14.44 -24.62 17.43
CA ASP A 229 -13.58 -24.87 16.27
C ASP A 229 -12.35 -23.93 16.20
N SER A 230 -12.03 -23.23 17.29
CA SER A 230 -10.94 -22.26 17.32
C SER A 230 -9.57 -22.90 17.59
N MET A 231 -8.51 -22.32 17.01
CA MET A 231 -7.12 -22.64 17.38
C MET A 231 -6.69 -22.00 18.70
N MET A 232 -7.53 -21.14 19.27
CA MET A 232 -7.28 -20.44 20.51
C MET A 232 -7.46 -21.37 21.71
N SER A 233 -6.60 -21.23 22.71
CA SER A 233 -6.70 -21.99 23.95
C SER A 233 -7.92 -21.56 24.77
N PRO A 234 -8.78 -22.48 25.24
CA PRO A 234 -9.95 -22.15 26.07
C PRO A 234 -9.60 -21.70 27.49
N ASP A 235 -8.35 -21.93 27.95
CA ASP A 235 -7.90 -21.55 29.29
C ASP A 235 -6.77 -20.51 29.28
N GLY A 236 -6.50 -19.89 28.13
CA GLY A 236 -5.55 -18.79 28.04
C GLY A 236 -4.10 -19.22 28.19
N ARG A 237 -3.76 -20.46 27.81
CA ARG A 237 -2.42 -21.02 27.96
C ARG A 237 -1.98 -21.74 26.70
N CYS A 238 -0.76 -21.44 26.26
CA CYS A 238 -0.08 -22.18 25.21
C CYS A 238 0.83 -23.21 25.87
N ARG A 239 0.59 -24.51 25.63
CA ARG A 239 1.35 -25.61 26.25
C ARG A 239 1.99 -26.50 25.18
N PRO A 240 3.10 -26.05 24.56
CA PRO A 240 3.74 -26.83 23.51
C PRO A 240 4.12 -28.24 24.01
N PHE A 241 3.69 -29.25 23.27
CA PHE A 241 4.00 -30.68 23.47
C PHE A 241 3.43 -31.33 24.74
N ASP A 242 2.68 -30.59 25.57
CA ASP A 242 2.10 -31.13 26.79
C ASP A 242 0.84 -31.95 26.52
N ALA A 243 0.55 -32.95 27.36
CA ALA A 243 -0.68 -33.74 27.29
C ALA A 243 -1.96 -32.90 27.39
N ALA A 244 -1.91 -31.74 28.03
CA ALA A 244 -3.01 -30.78 28.13
C ALA A 244 -2.97 -29.67 27.05
N ALA A 245 -2.17 -29.83 25.99
CA ALA A 245 -2.17 -28.93 24.84
C ALA A 245 -3.57 -28.83 24.21
N ASN A 246 -4.15 -27.63 24.19
CA ASN A 246 -5.53 -27.40 23.77
C ASN A 246 -5.72 -26.11 22.95
N GLY A 247 -4.64 -25.52 22.43
CA GLY A 247 -4.68 -24.31 21.63
C GLY A 247 -3.53 -23.34 21.92
N THR A 248 -3.56 -22.21 21.22
CA THR A 248 -2.55 -21.15 21.31
C THR A 248 -3.12 -19.85 21.89
N VAL A 249 -2.23 -18.91 22.23
CA VAL A 249 -2.60 -17.55 22.68
C VAL A 249 -1.81 -16.53 21.88
N PHE A 250 -2.47 -15.75 21.03
CA PHE A 250 -1.79 -14.71 20.27
C PHE A 250 -1.36 -13.53 21.15
N GLY A 251 -0.19 -12.96 20.85
CA GLY A 251 0.47 -11.98 21.69
C GLY A 251 1.15 -10.85 20.92
N SER A 252 1.67 -9.87 21.67
CA SER A 252 2.42 -8.74 21.14
C SER A 252 3.89 -8.80 21.54
N GLY A 253 4.78 -8.50 20.60
CA GLY A 253 6.23 -8.51 20.77
C GLY A 253 6.95 -8.78 19.46
N GLY A 254 8.28 -8.78 19.51
CA GLY A 254 9.12 -9.03 18.34
C GLY A 254 10.51 -8.44 18.49
N GLY A 255 11.23 -8.33 17.38
CA GLY A 255 12.61 -7.84 17.38
C GLY A 255 13.25 -7.85 16.00
N ALA A 256 14.55 -7.55 15.98
CA ALA A 256 15.37 -7.51 14.78
C ALA A 256 16.77 -8.11 15.05
N VAL A 257 17.37 -8.67 14.02
CA VAL A 257 18.77 -9.10 13.97
C VAL A 257 19.50 -8.32 12.87
N LEU A 258 20.79 -8.05 13.08
CA LEU A 258 21.71 -7.57 12.06
C LEU A 258 22.60 -8.73 11.59
N LEU A 259 22.63 -8.92 10.28
CA LEU A 259 23.29 -10.04 9.61
C LEU A 259 24.41 -9.55 8.71
N LYS A 260 25.43 -10.39 8.56
CA LYS A 260 26.58 -10.16 7.68
C LYS A 260 27.15 -11.48 7.19
N ARG A 261 27.81 -11.53 6.04
CA ARG A 261 28.59 -12.73 5.63
C ARG A 261 29.63 -13.06 6.70
N LEU A 262 29.81 -14.34 7.01
CA LEU A 262 30.67 -14.78 8.10
C LEU A 262 32.14 -14.40 7.86
N SER A 263 32.59 -14.52 6.61
CA SER A 263 33.93 -14.07 6.19
C SER A 263 34.16 -12.59 6.47
N ASP A 264 33.21 -11.72 6.09
CA ASP A 264 33.31 -10.27 6.28
C ASP A 264 33.18 -9.89 7.77
N ALA A 265 32.29 -10.55 8.51
CA ALA A 265 32.17 -10.35 9.96
C ALA A 265 33.47 -10.70 10.70
N SER A 266 34.14 -11.77 10.25
CA SER A 266 35.44 -12.17 10.79
C SER A 266 36.56 -11.20 10.41
N ALA A 267 36.55 -10.68 9.18
CA ALA A 267 37.52 -9.70 8.70
C ALA A 267 37.42 -8.39 9.48
N ASP A 268 36.20 -7.93 9.74
CA ASP A 268 35.92 -6.66 10.44
C ASP A 268 35.94 -6.80 11.97
N ARG A 269 36.23 -8.01 12.48
CA ARG A 269 36.28 -8.32 13.92
C ARG A 269 34.97 -7.96 14.63
N ASP A 270 33.85 -8.23 13.97
CA ASP A 270 32.52 -8.06 14.52
C ASP A 270 32.27 -9.00 15.71
N ASN A 271 31.33 -8.60 16.58
CA ASN A 271 30.84 -9.47 17.64
C ASN A 271 29.90 -10.53 17.06
N ILE A 272 30.45 -11.65 16.57
CA ILE A 272 29.64 -12.76 16.05
C ILE A 272 28.92 -13.42 17.23
N ARG A 273 27.59 -13.27 17.30
CA ARG A 273 26.73 -13.83 18.34
C ARG A 273 26.34 -15.28 18.05
N ALA A 274 26.05 -15.59 16.79
CA ALA A 274 25.79 -16.93 16.28
C ALA A 274 26.00 -16.99 14.75
N ILE A 275 25.99 -18.19 14.18
CA ILE A 275 26.14 -18.43 12.74
C ILE A 275 24.89 -19.13 12.20
N ILE A 276 24.24 -18.56 11.20
CA ILE A 276 23.25 -19.24 10.37
C ILE A 276 24.02 -20.01 9.30
N ARG A 277 24.03 -21.35 9.43
CA ARG A 277 24.75 -22.27 8.53
C ARG A 277 23.98 -22.56 7.26
N GLY A 278 22.65 -22.53 7.34
CA GLY A 278 21.77 -22.77 6.21
C GLY A 278 20.31 -22.53 6.60
N SER A 279 19.47 -22.25 5.61
CA SER A 279 18.04 -22.10 5.79
C SER A 279 17.30 -22.51 4.53
N ALA A 280 16.07 -22.99 4.68
CA ALA A 280 15.21 -23.38 3.56
C ALA A 280 13.77 -22.90 3.80
N VAL A 281 13.05 -22.59 2.70
CA VAL A 281 11.63 -22.21 2.67
C VAL A 281 10.92 -23.11 1.67
N ASN A 282 9.77 -23.67 2.03
CA ASN A 282 8.90 -24.36 1.07
C ASN A 282 7.41 -24.11 1.33
N ASN A 283 6.52 -24.83 0.61
CA ASN A 283 5.08 -24.77 0.84
C ASN A 283 4.42 -26.16 0.89
N ASP A 284 3.42 -26.31 1.75
CA ASP A 284 2.64 -27.55 1.91
C ASP A 284 1.93 -28.04 0.64
N GLY A 285 1.56 -27.12 -0.26
CA GLY A 285 0.74 -27.42 -1.44
C GLY A 285 -0.67 -27.90 -1.09
N SER A 286 -1.33 -28.59 -2.02
CA SER A 286 -2.74 -28.99 -1.91
C SER A 286 -2.96 -30.36 -1.25
N LEU A 287 -1.91 -31.15 -1.02
CA LEU A 287 -2.00 -32.52 -0.47
C LEU A 287 -2.08 -32.52 1.06
N LYS A 288 -3.10 -31.85 1.60
CA LYS A 288 -3.40 -31.72 3.03
C LYS A 288 -4.92 -31.58 3.23
N MET A 289 -5.39 -31.83 4.45
CA MET A 289 -6.83 -31.89 4.79
C MET A 289 -7.61 -30.57 4.56
N GLY A 290 -6.91 -29.44 4.45
CA GLY A 290 -7.50 -28.13 4.19
C GLY A 290 -6.43 -27.05 4.08
N PHE A 291 -6.81 -25.84 3.71
CA PHE A 291 -5.87 -24.72 3.50
C PHE A 291 -5.00 -24.43 4.75
N SER A 292 -5.62 -24.44 5.93
CA SER A 292 -4.97 -24.18 7.22
C SER A 292 -4.33 -25.41 7.86
N ALA A 293 -4.55 -26.62 7.32
CA ALA A 293 -3.96 -27.83 7.88
C ALA A 293 -2.44 -27.86 7.63
N PRO A 294 -1.64 -28.43 8.54
CA PRO A 294 -0.21 -28.66 8.32
C PRO A 294 0.04 -29.91 7.44
N SER A 295 1.25 -30.03 6.89
CA SER A 295 1.71 -31.21 6.13
C SER A 295 3.01 -31.79 6.71
N VAL A 296 2.93 -33.00 7.27
CA VAL A 296 4.12 -33.73 7.78
C VAL A 296 5.21 -33.81 6.69
N ARG A 297 4.82 -34.16 5.47
CA ARG A 297 5.75 -34.36 4.34
C ARG A 297 6.54 -33.09 4.02
N MET A 298 5.85 -31.95 3.90
CA MET A 298 6.51 -30.71 3.48
C MET A 298 7.29 -30.06 4.63
N GLN A 299 6.86 -30.26 5.88
CA GLN A 299 7.66 -29.89 7.04
C GLN A 299 8.94 -30.72 7.16
N SER A 300 8.87 -32.03 6.92
CA SER A 300 10.04 -32.89 6.88
C SER A 300 11.00 -32.46 5.75
N ALA A 301 10.45 -32.15 4.57
CA ALA A 301 11.22 -31.70 3.43
C ALA A 301 11.99 -30.38 3.69
N VAL A 302 11.38 -29.39 4.35
CA VAL A 302 12.07 -28.11 4.63
C VAL A 302 13.22 -28.30 5.65
N VAL A 303 13.04 -29.20 6.62
CA VAL A 303 14.11 -29.53 7.59
C VAL A 303 15.26 -30.23 6.88
N ALA A 304 14.97 -31.23 6.04
CA ALA A 304 15.97 -31.95 5.26
C ALA A 304 16.73 -31.02 4.29
N GLU A 305 16.04 -30.09 3.65
CA GLU A 305 16.65 -29.10 2.75
C GLU A 305 17.57 -28.14 3.50
N ALA A 306 17.12 -27.60 4.65
CA ALA A 306 17.95 -26.72 5.47
C ALA A 306 19.22 -27.42 5.97
N LEU A 307 19.14 -28.71 6.33
CA LEU A 307 20.30 -29.53 6.67
C LEU A 307 21.24 -29.69 5.48
N ALA A 308 20.73 -30.06 4.31
CA ALA A 308 21.51 -30.23 3.10
C ALA A 308 22.25 -28.95 2.70
N VAL A 309 21.57 -27.79 2.74
CA VAL A 309 22.17 -26.48 2.48
C VAL A 309 23.26 -26.14 3.51
N SER A 310 23.05 -26.49 4.77
CA SER A 310 24.00 -26.18 5.86
C SER A 310 25.23 -27.09 5.93
N GLY A 311 25.18 -28.26 5.29
CA GLY A 311 26.18 -29.33 5.45
C GLY A 311 26.24 -29.94 6.86
N VAL A 312 25.21 -29.73 7.68
CA VAL A 312 25.10 -30.30 9.04
C VAL A 312 24.41 -31.66 8.97
N GLU A 313 24.96 -32.64 9.68
CA GLU A 313 24.35 -33.96 9.81
C GLU A 313 23.27 -33.96 10.91
N PRO A 314 22.16 -34.71 10.77
CA PRO A 314 21.11 -34.77 11.78
C PRO A 314 21.59 -35.13 13.19
N ARG A 315 22.66 -35.94 13.32
CA ARG A 315 23.26 -36.35 14.60
C ARG A 315 23.92 -35.20 15.37
N ASP A 316 24.27 -34.11 14.68
CA ASP A 316 24.99 -32.97 15.27
C ASP A 316 24.01 -31.93 15.84
N LEU A 317 22.72 -32.03 15.53
CA LEU A 317 21.68 -31.19 16.12
C LEU A 317 21.46 -31.54 17.60
N GLY A 318 21.63 -30.53 18.45
CA GLY A 318 21.40 -30.62 19.89
C GLY A 318 20.02 -30.18 20.35
N TYR A 319 19.41 -29.26 19.60
CA TYR A 319 18.17 -28.62 19.96
C TYR A 319 17.35 -28.26 18.72
N VAL A 320 16.02 -28.28 18.83
CA VAL A 320 15.11 -27.66 17.87
C VAL A 320 14.19 -26.70 18.63
N GLU A 321 14.28 -25.41 18.28
CA GLU A 321 13.24 -24.43 18.58
C GLU A 321 12.12 -24.65 17.57
N ALA A 322 11.10 -25.38 18.00
CA ALA A 322 9.97 -25.74 17.17
C ALA A 322 8.99 -24.56 16.99
N HIS A 323 8.12 -24.68 16.01
CA HIS A 323 6.95 -23.83 15.90
C HIS A 323 6.01 -24.05 17.09
N GLY A 324 5.79 -25.29 17.54
CA GLY A 324 5.22 -25.69 18.84
C GLY A 324 4.15 -24.75 19.37
N THR A 325 2.94 -24.86 18.82
CA THR A 325 1.84 -23.91 19.11
C THR A 325 0.95 -24.34 20.27
N GLY A 326 1.16 -25.54 20.81
CA GLY A 326 0.29 -26.10 21.84
C GLY A 326 -1.06 -26.55 21.29
N THR A 327 -1.17 -26.76 19.97
CA THR A 327 -2.41 -27.19 19.33
C THR A 327 -2.48 -28.71 19.25
N VAL A 328 -3.68 -29.26 19.44
CA VAL A 328 -3.93 -30.71 19.49
C VAL A 328 -3.41 -31.44 18.26
N LEU A 329 -3.58 -30.85 17.07
CA LEU A 329 -3.13 -31.41 15.81
C LEU A 329 -1.71 -30.98 15.41
N GLY A 330 -1.34 -29.71 15.68
CA GLY A 330 -0.09 -29.14 15.18
C GLY A 330 1.14 -29.76 15.81
N ASP A 331 1.16 -29.94 17.12
CA ASP A 331 2.33 -30.43 17.84
C ASP A 331 2.69 -31.89 17.45
N PRO A 332 1.74 -32.85 17.34
CA PRO A 332 2.03 -34.18 16.79
C PRO A 332 2.52 -34.19 15.34
N VAL A 333 1.94 -33.34 14.48
CA VAL A 333 2.35 -33.25 13.07
C VAL A 333 3.78 -32.74 12.95
N GLU A 334 4.14 -31.71 13.70
CA GLU A 334 5.48 -31.15 13.68
C GLU A 334 6.52 -32.15 14.19
N LEU A 335 6.24 -32.85 15.29
CA LEU A 335 7.19 -33.83 15.81
C LEU A 335 7.33 -35.05 14.88
N ALA A 336 6.25 -35.49 14.24
CA ALA A 336 6.32 -36.52 13.20
C ALA A 336 7.23 -36.09 12.05
N ALA A 337 7.11 -34.84 11.59
CA ALA A 337 7.94 -34.29 10.52
C ALA A 337 9.42 -34.21 10.91
N LEU A 338 9.72 -33.80 12.15
CA LEU A 338 11.08 -33.80 12.69
C LEU A 338 11.66 -35.21 12.77
N ARG A 339 10.87 -36.21 13.17
CA ARG A 339 11.31 -37.62 13.21
C ARG A 339 11.65 -38.16 11.82
N ASP A 340 10.83 -37.82 10.83
CA ASP A 340 11.08 -38.22 9.44
C ASP A 340 12.34 -37.56 8.87
N ALA A 341 12.60 -36.29 9.21
CA ALA A 341 13.75 -35.54 8.71
C ALA A 341 15.06 -35.84 9.47
N LEU A 342 14.97 -36.28 10.72
CA LEU A 342 16.11 -36.47 11.63
C LEU A 342 16.26 -37.92 12.13
N PRO A 343 16.29 -38.93 11.25
CA PRO A 343 16.27 -40.35 11.65
C PRO A 343 17.53 -40.79 12.42
N THR A 344 18.63 -40.05 12.28
CA THR A 344 19.93 -40.33 12.92
C THR A 344 20.28 -39.35 14.04
N ALA A 345 19.34 -38.47 14.42
CA ALA A 345 19.53 -37.63 15.60
C ALA A 345 19.78 -38.52 16.84
N ALA A 346 20.76 -38.17 17.67
CA ALA A 346 21.10 -38.98 18.83
C ALA A 346 20.16 -38.70 20.01
N ARG A 347 20.27 -37.51 20.59
CA ARG A 347 19.42 -36.98 21.66
C ARG A 347 19.24 -35.49 21.40
N CYS A 348 18.11 -35.12 20.82
CA CYS A 348 17.83 -33.75 20.43
C CYS A 348 16.73 -33.18 21.34
N LEU A 349 17.00 -32.08 22.02
CA LEU A 349 16.00 -31.42 22.84
C LEU A 349 15.04 -30.62 21.95
N VAL A 350 13.75 -30.65 22.25
CA VAL A 350 12.74 -29.87 21.51
C VAL A 350 11.99 -28.98 22.50
N GLY A 351 11.81 -27.72 22.10
CA GLY A 351 11.06 -26.75 22.90
C GLY A 351 10.46 -25.66 22.05
N SER A 352 9.65 -24.80 22.68
CA SER A 352 9.04 -23.64 22.04
C SER A 352 8.91 -22.51 23.03
N VAL A 353 9.31 -21.31 22.61
CA VAL A 353 9.18 -20.06 23.36
C VAL A 353 7.72 -19.68 23.60
N LYS A 354 6.77 -20.24 22.83
CA LYS A 354 5.36 -19.85 22.90
C LYS A 354 4.72 -20.20 24.24
N GLY A 355 5.27 -21.16 24.97
CA GLY A 355 4.87 -21.43 26.36
C GLY A 355 5.17 -20.28 27.33
N ASN A 356 6.20 -19.47 27.04
CA ASN A 356 6.56 -18.31 27.84
C ASN A 356 5.75 -17.07 27.44
N ILE A 357 5.69 -16.77 26.14
CA ILE A 357 5.24 -15.45 25.65
C ILE A 357 4.00 -15.51 24.74
N GLY A 358 3.41 -16.69 24.53
CA GLY A 358 2.37 -16.89 23.54
C GLY A 358 2.90 -16.86 22.09
N HIS A 359 1.98 -16.87 21.13
CA HIS A 359 2.28 -16.82 19.71
C HIS A 359 2.31 -15.37 19.21
N LEU A 360 3.49 -14.84 18.92
CA LEU A 360 3.66 -13.47 18.42
C LEU A 360 3.41 -13.30 16.92
N GLU A 361 2.45 -14.07 16.37
CA GLU A 361 2.03 -14.03 14.97
C GLU A 361 3.18 -13.92 13.96
N ALA A 362 3.26 -12.84 13.17
CA ALA A 362 4.28 -12.60 12.16
C ALA A 362 5.71 -12.50 12.73
N ALA A 363 5.85 -12.15 14.02
CA ALA A 363 7.10 -12.03 14.76
C ALA A 363 7.46 -13.30 15.56
N ALA A 364 6.71 -14.39 15.44
CA ALA A 364 6.96 -15.61 16.21
C ALA A 364 8.33 -16.24 15.90
N GLY A 365 8.75 -16.20 14.63
CA GLY A 365 10.01 -16.80 14.21
C GLY A 365 11.24 -16.07 14.75
N ILE A 366 11.20 -14.73 14.80
CA ILE A 366 12.33 -13.92 15.29
C ILE A 366 12.50 -14.08 16.81
N ALA A 367 11.40 -14.25 17.56
CA ALA A 367 11.46 -14.55 19.00
C ALA A 367 12.15 -15.88 19.29
N GLY A 368 11.85 -16.92 18.50
CA GLY A 368 12.50 -18.23 18.58
C GLY A 368 13.98 -18.19 18.18
N LEU A 369 14.32 -17.44 17.13
CA LEU A 369 15.71 -17.24 16.72
C LEU A 369 16.52 -16.53 17.80
N ILE A 370 16.02 -15.42 18.36
CA ILE A 370 16.70 -14.68 19.44
C ILE A 370 16.90 -15.56 20.68
N LYS A 371 15.86 -16.31 21.10
CA LYS A 371 15.99 -17.31 22.18
C LYS A 371 17.13 -18.28 21.88
N THR A 372 17.18 -18.81 20.66
CA THR A 372 18.20 -19.77 20.24
C THR A 372 19.60 -19.18 20.30
N VAL A 373 19.80 -17.94 19.86
CA VAL A 373 21.10 -17.24 19.98
C VAL A 373 21.50 -17.09 21.44
N LEU A 374 20.59 -16.63 22.31
CA LEU A 374 20.86 -16.49 23.74
C LEU A 374 21.23 -17.83 24.39
N MET A 375 20.60 -18.93 23.99
CA MET A 375 20.94 -20.29 24.44
C MET A 375 22.36 -20.71 24.04
N LEU A 376 22.76 -20.40 22.80
CA LEU A 376 24.10 -20.72 22.29
C LEU A 376 25.18 -19.93 23.03
N GLU A 377 24.95 -18.63 23.25
CA GLU A 377 25.85 -17.71 23.98
C GLU A 377 26.05 -18.17 25.43
N ASN A 378 24.96 -18.53 26.13
CA ASN A 378 25.01 -18.93 27.53
C ASN A 378 25.34 -20.41 27.74
N GLY A 379 25.35 -21.23 26.67
CA GLY A 379 25.54 -22.68 26.78
C GLY A 379 24.48 -23.36 27.66
N TRP A 380 23.25 -22.85 27.64
CA TRP A 380 22.15 -23.28 28.48
C TRP A 380 20.87 -23.42 27.67
N ILE A 381 20.11 -24.49 27.89
CA ILE A 381 18.81 -24.76 27.27
C ILE A 381 17.74 -24.58 28.35
N PRO A 382 16.92 -23.52 28.29
CA PRO A 382 15.76 -23.36 29.17
C PRO A 382 14.76 -24.50 29.01
N GLY A 383 14.05 -24.83 30.10
CA GLY A 383 12.93 -25.76 30.03
C GLY A 383 11.77 -25.20 29.20
N THR A 384 10.96 -26.07 28.63
CA THR A 384 9.73 -25.66 27.93
C THR A 384 8.69 -25.24 28.97
N ALA A 385 8.35 -23.95 28.99
CA ALA A 385 7.36 -23.42 29.93
C ALA A 385 5.99 -24.08 29.71
N GLN A 386 5.27 -24.30 30.82
CA GLN A 386 3.96 -24.95 30.87
C GLN A 386 3.93 -26.44 30.47
N PHE A 387 5.09 -27.07 30.28
CA PHE A 387 5.21 -28.51 30.07
C PHE A 387 5.29 -29.26 31.41
N THR A 388 4.44 -30.26 31.58
CA THR A 388 4.36 -31.14 32.75
C THR A 388 4.51 -32.61 32.36
N ALA A 389 3.79 -33.05 31.32
CA ALA A 389 3.85 -34.42 30.82
C ALA A 389 3.68 -34.44 29.30
N PRO A 390 4.38 -35.33 28.57
CA PRO A 390 4.29 -35.37 27.12
C PRO A 390 2.91 -35.81 26.64
N ASN A 391 2.43 -35.19 25.55
CA ASN A 391 1.27 -35.69 24.82
C ASN A 391 1.58 -37.09 24.23
N PRO A 392 0.80 -38.14 24.54
CA PRO A 392 1.03 -39.49 24.04
C PRO A 392 1.10 -39.61 22.50
N GLU A 393 0.36 -38.75 21.77
CA GLU A 393 0.33 -38.73 20.30
C GLU A 393 1.66 -38.29 19.66
N LEU A 394 2.58 -37.74 20.46
CA LEU A 394 3.90 -37.35 20.01
C LEU A 394 4.79 -38.57 19.67
N GLY A 395 4.59 -39.70 20.35
CA GLY A 395 5.42 -40.88 20.18
C GLY A 395 6.90 -40.64 20.55
N LEU A 396 7.15 -39.95 21.68
CA LEU A 396 8.50 -39.59 22.11
C LEU A 396 9.35 -40.80 22.53
N ASP A 397 8.73 -41.84 23.11
CA ASP A 397 9.42 -43.02 23.64
C ASP A 397 10.27 -43.75 22.60
N ASP A 398 9.82 -43.74 21.33
CA ASP A 398 10.49 -44.36 20.18
C ASP A 398 11.22 -43.33 19.30
N SER A 399 11.51 -42.14 19.83
CA SER A 399 12.14 -41.04 19.08
C SER A 399 13.42 -40.53 19.75
N PRO A 400 14.33 -39.89 19.00
CA PRO A 400 15.52 -39.25 19.57
C PRO A 400 15.21 -37.91 20.27
N PHE A 401 13.94 -37.47 20.27
CA PHE A 401 13.54 -36.18 20.80
C PHE A 401 13.19 -36.23 22.26
N ILE A 402 13.53 -35.16 22.97
CA ILE A 402 13.27 -35.02 24.40
C ILE A 402 12.65 -33.64 24.64
N VAL A 403 11.50 -33.59 25.28
CA VAL A 403 10.91 -32.35 25.81
C VAL A 403 11.05 -32.37 27.32
N ARG A 404 11.45 -31.23 27.92
CA ARG A 404 11.69 -31.12 29.36
C ARG A 404 11.04 -29.88 29.95
N ALA A 405 10.61 -30.00 31.21
CA ALA A 405 10.14 -28.88 32.01
C ALA A 405 11.30 -28.07 32.63
N ASP A 406 12.43 -28.72 32.88
CA ASP A 406 13.60 -28.14 33.53
C ASP A 406 14.71 -27.78 32.55
N GLY A 407 15.43 -26.70 32.85
CA GLY A 407 16.58 -26.28 32.05
C GLY A 407 17.81 -27.14 32.27
N THR A 408 18.70 -27.19 31.29
CA THR A 408 19.93 -27.99 31.33
C THR A 408 21.09 -27.28 30.65
N SER A 409 22.33 -27.58 31.09
CA SER A 409 23.52 -27.16 30.37
C SER A 409 23.57 -27.84 28.99
N TRP A 410 24.01 -27.08 28.00
CA TRP A 410 24.25 -27.58 26.64
C TRP A 410 25.66 -28.14 26.54
N SER A 411 25.81 -29.45 26.80
CA SER A 411 27.10 -30.11 26.99
C SER A 411 27.83 -30.53 25.71
N GLN A 412 27.21 -30.39 24.53
CA GLN A 412 27.85 -30.76 23.25
C GLN A 412 29.05 -29.85 22.96
N ARG A 413 30.08 -30.43 22.33
CA ARG A 413 31.31 -29.72 21.97
C ARG A 413 31.06 -28.60 20.95
N GLN A 414 30.15 -28.86 20.00
CA GLN A 414 29.65 -27.88 19.04
C GLN A 414 28.13 -27.79 19.23
N LYS A 415 27.64 -26.61 19.57
CA LYS A 415 26.20 -26.39 19.80
C LYS A 415 25.54 -25.96 18.49
N ILE A 416 24.60 -26.76 18.00
CA ILE A 416 23.85 -26.51 16.77
C ILE A 416 22.37 -26.74 17.05
N ALA A 417 21.55 -25.79 16.60
CA ALA A 417 20.10 -25.80 16.76
C ALA A 417 19.39 -25.69 15.41
N GLY A 418 18.21 -26.30 15.32
CA GLY A 418 17.20 -25.99 14.31
C GLY A 418 16.22 -24.94 14.83
N VAL A 419 15.76 -24.02 13.98
CA VAL A 419 14.66 -23.09 14.29
C VAL A 419 13.58 -23.23 13.23
N THR A 420 12.39 -23.65 13.64
CA THR A 420 11.24 -23.89 12.75
C THR A 420 10.19 -22.80 12.91
N SER A 421 9.65 -22.30 11.80
CA SER A 421 8.40 -21.54 11.82
C SER A 421 7.48 -21.92 10.66
N LEU A 422 6.21 -22.15 10.97
CA LEU A 422 5.22 -22.72 10.05
C LEU A 422 4.07 -21.74 9.87
N GLY A 423 3.88 -21.25 8.65
CA GLY A 423 2.85 -20.27 8.32
C GLY A 423 1.52 -20.92 8.01
N MET A 424 0.42 -20.34 8.50
CA MET A 424 -0.92 -20.69 8.03
C MET A 424 -1.02 -20.47 6.51
N GLY A 425 -1.60 -21.44 5.79
CA GLY A 425 -1.52 -21.53 4.32
C GLY A 425 -0.39 -22.43 3.82
N GLY A 426 0.59 -22.73 4.67
CA GLY A 426 1.56 -23.81 4.49
C GLY A 426 2.97 -23.40 4.13
N THR A 427 3.34 -22.12 4.24
CA THR A 427 4.74 -21.69 4.02
C THR A 427 5.60 -22.06 5.23
N ASN A 428 6.47 -23.03 5.05
CA ASN A 428 7.33 -23.56 6.10
C ASN A 428 8.74 -23.01 5.96
N VAL A 429 9.41 -22.74 7.08
CA VAL A 429 10.81 -22.35 7.08
C VAL A 429 11.57 -23.04 8.20
N HIS A 430 12.80 -23.46 7.91
CA HIS A 430 13.70 -24.04 8.90
C HIS A 430 15.10 -23.45 8.75
N MET A 431 15.75 -23.14 9.88
CA MET A 431 17.11 -22.59 9.92
C MET A 431 18.03 -23.40 10.81
N ILE A 432 19.26 -23.62 10.35
CA ILE A 432 20.32 -24.26 11.12
C ILE A 432 21.23 -23.18 11.69
N VAL A 433 21.28 -23.07 13.02
CA VAL A 433 22.00 -22.04 13.76
C VAL A 433 23.06 -22.68 14.65
N ALA A 434 24.30 -22.25 14.53
CA ALA A 434 25.44 -22.77 15.29
C ALA A 434 26.04 -21.71 16.21
N GLU A 435 26.71 -22.15 17.29
CA GLU A 435 27.45 -21.25 18.17
C GLU A 435 28.54 -20.47 17.42
N ALA A 436 28.80 -19.25 17.88
CA ALA A 436 29.86 -18.43 17.36
C ALA A 436 31.25 -19.03 17.67
N PRO A 437 32.28 -18.69 16.87
CA PRO A 437 33.65 -19.08 17.17
C PRO A 437 34.08 -18.52 18.53
N ARG A 438 34.75 -19.34 19.34
CA ARG A 438 35.24 -18.88 20.65
C ARG A 438 36.22 -17.72 20.48
N ARG A 439 35.90 -16.60 21.13
CA ARG A 439 36.81 -15.46 21.21
C ARG A 439 38.07 -15.86 21.99
N PRO A 440 39.29 -15.56 21.49
CA PRO A 440 40.50 -15.78 22.27
C PRO A 440 40.45 -14.96 23.55
N ALA A 441 40.70 -15.59 24.70
CA ALA A 441 40.83 -14.87 25.96
C ALA A 441 42.03 -13.92 25.86
N ARG A 442 41.81 -12.64 26.19
CA ARG A 442 42.89 -11.64 26.28
C ARG A 442 43.19 -11.35 27.75
N PRO A 443 44.46 -11.18 28.14
CA PRO A 443 44.81 -10.71 29.47
C PRO A 443 44.14 -9.36 29.75
N ALA A 444 43.73 -9.14 31.00
CA ALA A 444 43.27 -7.82 31.42
C ALA A 444 44.39 -6.78 31.19
N ASP A 445 44.07 -5.71 30.49
CA ASP A 445 44.97 -4.58 30.30
C ASP A 445 44.70 -3.55 31.40
N GLU A 446 45.71 -3.27 32.23
CA GLU A 446 45.60 -2.30 33.33
C GLU A 446 45.74 -0.85 32.85
N ARG A 447 46.04 -0.62 31.56
CA ARG A 447 46.13 0.73 30.99
C ARG A 447 44.75 1.42 31.03
N PRO A 448 44.68 2.70 31.43
CA PRO A 448 43.41 3.44 31.46
C PRO A 448 42.74 3.49 30.09
N SER A 449 41.46 3.11 30.02
CA SER A 449 40.60 3.23 28.85
C SER A 449 39.70 4.46 28.98
N VAL A 450 39.46 5.18 27.87
CA VAL A 450 38.54 6.32 27.84
C VAL A 450 37.19 5.88 27.30
N LEU A 451 36.18 5.85 28.17
CA LEU A 451 34.80 5.55 27.80
C LEU A 451 34.10 6.86 27.42
N VAL A 452 33.56 6.92 26.20
CA VAL A 452 32.87 8.10 25.67
C VAL A 452 31.39 7.80 25.47
N LEU A 453 30.54 8.69 25.97
CA LEU A 453 29.09 8.62 25.83
C LEU A 453 28.59 9.91 25.20
N SER A 454 27.57 9.80 24.36
CA SER A 454 26.85 10.97 23.89
C SER A 454 25.36 10.69 23.73
N ALA A 455 24.52 11.69 24.03
CA ALA A 455 23.08 11.61 23.84
C ALA A 455 22.49 12.94 23.32
N ARG A 456 21.24 12.92 22.87
CA ARG A 456 20.53 14.13 22.41
C ARG A 456 20.15 15.09 23.53
N ASN A 457 20.05 14.60 24.77
CA ASN A 457 19.71 15.40 25.93
C ASN A 457 20.41 14.88 27.19
N GLN A 458 20.34 15.67 28.27
CA GLN A 458 21.02 15.37 29.53
C GLN A 458 20.44 14.16 30.28
N GLU A 459 19.14 13.90 30.15
CA GLU A 459 18.45 12.78 30.79
C GLU A 459 18.87 11.45 30.18
N ALA A 460 18.81 11.34 28.85
CA ALA A 460 19.30 10.19 28.11
C ALA A 460 20.79 9.92 28.37
N LEU A 461 21.63 10.98 28.48
CA LEU A 461 23.02 10.82 28.85
C LEU A 461 23.19 10.23 30.27
N ALA A 462 22.37 10.68 31.22
CA ALA A 462 22.38 10.15 32.59
C ALA A 462 21.95 8.68 32.63
N ASP A 463 20.95 8.30 31.85
CA ASP A 463 20.46 6.92 31.75
C ASP A 463 21.45 6.01 31.04
N MET A 464 22.11 6.48 29.97
CA MET A 464 23.22 5.75 29.32
C MET A 464 24.35 5.46 30.31
N ARG A 465 24.72 6.43 31.16
CA ARG A 465 25.75 6.21 32.20
C ARG A 465 25.33 5.12 33.18
N LYS A 466 24.10 5.17 33.69
CA LYS A 466 23.58 4.17 34.62
C LYS A 466 23.50 2.78 33.98
N ALA A 467 23.02 2.70 32.74
CA ALA A 467 22.92 1.46 31.99
C ALA A 467 24.29 0.84 31.73
N LEU A 468 25.27 1.64 31.29
CA LEU A 468 26.64 1.17 31.09
C LEU A 468 27.29 0.74 32.40
N ALA A 469 27.10 1.49 33.50
CA ALA A 469 27.62 1.11 34.81
C ALA A 469 27.03 -0.23 35.29
N ALA A 470 25.71 -0.42 35.15
CA ALA A 470 25.06 -1.68 35.48
C ALA A 470 25.59 -2.85 34.65
N HIS A 471 25.79 -2.63 33.35
CA HIS A 471 26.36 -3.63 32.44
C HIS A 471 27.78 -4.03 32.84
N LEU A 472 28.66 -3.06 33.14
CA LEU A 472 30.03 -3.31 33.59
C LEU A 472 30.08 -4.07 34.94
N ARG A 473 29.11 -3.85 35.83
CA ARG A 473 28.98 -4.59 37.09
C ARG A 473 28.51 -6.04 36.87
N GLN A 474 27.63 -6.26 35.90
CA GLN A 474 27.10 -7.58 35.58
C GLN A 474 28.09 -8.44 34.78
N LYS A 475 28.90 -7.82 33.93
CA LYS A 475 29.86 -8.49 33.03
C LYS A 475 31.29 -7.96 33.23
N PRO A 476 31.87 -8.10 34.44
CA PRO A 476 33.22 -7.58 34.73
C PRO A 476 34.32 -8.25 33.92
N GLU A 477 34.04 -9.40 33.32
CA GLU A 477 34.96 -10.15 32.44
C GLU A 477 35.20 -9.51 31.07
N ILE A 478 34.35 -8.55 30.66
CA ILE A 478 34.54 -7.83 29.39
C ILE A 478 35.69 -6.82 29.54
N PRO A 479 36.73 -6.88 28.68
CA PRO A 479 37.83 -5.92 28.72
C PRO A 479 37.36 -4.47 28.46
N LEU A 480 37.77 -3.52 29.30
CA LEU A 480 37.41 -2.11 29.12
C LEU A 480 37.87 -1.52 27.78
N ALA A 481 38.98 -2.01 27.22
CA ALA A 481 39.46 -1.59 25.91
C ALA A 481 38.44 -1.91 24.79
N ASP A 482 37.74 -3.04 24.89
CA ASP A 482 36.68 -3.41 23.94
C ASP A 482 35.45 -2.52 24.10
N VAL A 483 35.09 -2.19 25.34
CA VAL A 483 34.00 -1.26 25.65
C VAL A 483 34.32 0.12 25.08
N ALA A 484 35.53 0.64 25.33
CA ALA A 484 36.00 1.92 24.82
C ALA A 484 36.00 1.94 23.28
N HIS A 485 36.52 0.88 22.65
CA HIS A 485 36.54 0.73 21.20
C HIS A 485 35.11 0.73 20.62
N THR A 486 34.22 -0.08 21.19
CA THR A 486 32.81 -0.17 20.78
C THR A 486 32.09 1.17 20.87
N LEU A 487 32.26 1.90 21.98
CA LEU A 487 31.70 3.25 22.14
C LEU A 487 32.25 4.25 21.12
N ALA A 488 33.53 4.12 20.75
CA ALA A 488 34.19 5.04 19.83
C ALA A 488 33.80 4.83 18.35
N VAL A 489 33.58 3.57 17.94
CA VAL A 489 33.32 3.21 16.53
C VAL A 489 31.86 2.89 16.23
N GLY A 490 31.07 2.49 17.23
CA GLY A 490 29.76 1.90 17.05
C GLY A 490 28.61 2.68 17.67
N ARG A 491 28.82 3.95 18.02
CA ARG A 491 27.78 4.83 18.58
C ARG A 491 27.75 6.16 17.84
N ARG A 492 26.53 6.59 17.50
CA ARG A 492 26.31 7.92 16.90
C ARG A 492 26.73 9.00 17.89
N ARG A 493 27.36 10.05 17.36
CA ARG A 493 27.90 11.17 18.13
C ARG A 493 26.84 12.28 18.27
N PHE A 494 26.43 12.56 19.49
CA PHE A 494 25.44 13.61 19.81
C PHE A 494 26.09 14.78 20.59
N GLU A 495 25.28 15.80 20.90
CA GLU A 495 25.71 17.07 21.49
C GLU A 495 26.06 16.98 22.98
N HIS A 496 25.26 16.25 23.77
CA HIS A 496 25.53 16.07 25.19
C HIS A 496 26.53 14.93 25.37
N ARG A 497 27.74 15.23 25.83
CA ARG A 497 28.85 14.26 25.89
C ARG A 497 29.36 14.09 27.32
N PHE A 498 29.75 12.86 27.64
CA PHE A 498 30.41 12.51 28.88
C PHE A 498 31.59 11.58 28.59
N ALA A 499 32.70 11.76 29.30
CA ALA A 499 33.85 10.89 29.18
C ALA A 499 34.41 10.56 30.56
N VAL A 500 34.87 9.32 30.72
CA VAL A 500 35.55 8.84 31.93
C VAL A 500 36.76 8.03 31.53
N SER A 501 37.85 8.19 32.27
CA SER A 501 39.03 7.34 32.17
C SER A 501 39.11 6.42 33.38
N ALA A 502 39.25 5.12 33.15
CA ALA A 502 39.33 4.10 34.19
C ALA A 502 40.19 2.91 33.73
N SER A 503 40.84 2.25 34.69
CA SER A 503 41.66 1.04 34.44
C SER A 503 40.90 -0.26 34.73
N THR A 504 39.77 -0.20 35.44
CA THR A 504 38.99 -1.40 35.81
C THR A 504 37.49 -1.17 35.64
N SER A 505 36.74 -2.24 35.34
CA SER A 505 35.27 -2.19 35.21
C SER A 505 34.59 -1.67 36.48
N SER A 506 35.13 -1.99 37.66
CA SER A 506 34.65 -1.47 38.95
C SER A 506 34.80 0.05 39.03
N GLU A 507 36.01 0.57 38.80
CA GLU A 507 36.28 2.02 38.80
C GLU A 507 35.43 2.76 37.77
N ALA A 508 35.33 2.21 36.55
CA ALA A 508 34.49 2.77 35.50
C ALA A 508 33.02 2.86 35.92
N SER A 509 32.47 1.79 36.52
CA SER A 509 31.07 1.76 36.96
C SER A 509 30.77 2.81 38.04
N GLU A 510 31.66 2.97 39.02
CA GLU A 510 31.52 3.96 40.10
C GLU A 510 31.55 5.40 39.55
N LEU A 511 32.49 5.70 38.65
CA LEU A 511 32.63 7.03 38.05
C LEU A 511 31.46 7.37 37.12
N LEU A 512 30.94 6.40 36.37
CA LEU A 512 29.75 6.55 35.53
C LEU A 512 28.51 6.86 36.37
N GLU A 513 28.30 6.13 37.47
CA GLU A 513 27.17 6.35 38.40
C GLU A 513 27.28 7.69 39.12
N ALA A 514 28.47 8.05 39.61
CA ALA A 514 28.72 9.33 40.26
C ALA A 514 28.65 10.51 39.28
N GLY A 515 28.73 10.26 37.98
CA GLY A 515 28.77 11.29 36.94
C GLY A 515 30.02 12.18 37.03
N GLN A 516 31.13 11.64 37.53
CA GLN A 516 32.38 12.36 37.72
C GLN A 516 33.29 12.17 36.50
N ALA A 517 33.47 13.23 35.72
CA ALA A 517 34.47 13.22 34.64
C ALA A 517 35.88 13.33 35.25
N ARG A 518 36.79 12.46 34.85
CA ARG A 518 38.22 12.53 35.19
C ARG A 518 39.02 12.93 33.95
N SER A 519 39.71 14.07 34.00
CA SER A 519 40.47 14.64 32.87
C SER A 519 41.97 14.38 32.92
N ASP A 520 42.49 13.81 34.00
CA ASP A 520 43.92 13.93 34.32
C ASP A 520 44.78 12.77 33.79
N ALA A 521 44.16 11.75 33.18
CA ALA A 521 44.85 10.64 32.55
C ALA A 521 45.03 10.92 31.04
N PRO A 522 46.26 10.89 30.50
CA PRO A 522 46.46 11.00 29.05
C PRO A 522 45.73 9.83 28.35
N PRO A 523 45.02 10.09 27.23
CA PRO A 523 44.31 9.04 26.52
C PRO A 523 45.30 7.96 26.07
N ALA A 524 45.05 6.71 26.47
CA ALA A 524 45.80 5.57 25.94
C ALA A 524 45.56 5.49 24.42
N ALA A 525 46.60 5.09 23.68
CA ALA A 525 46.43 4.77 22.27
C ALA A 525 45.35 3.67 22.11
N PRO A 526 44.51 3.72 21.07
CA PRO A 526 43.53 2.67 20.82
C PRO A 526 44.22 1.32 20.77
N ASP A 527 43.70 0.34 21.52
CA ASP A 527 44.23 -1.02 21.48
C ASP A 527 43.94 -1.62 20.08
N PRO A 528 44.98 -1.93 19.27
CA PRO A 528 44.79 -2.43 17.91
C PRO A 528 44.12 -3.81 17.87
N ASP A 529 44.03 -4.50 19.00
CA ASP A 529 43.39 -5.81 19.14
C ASP A 529 42.03 -5.73 19.85
N ALA A 530 41.54 -4.53 20.18
CA ALA A 530 40.19 -4.35 20.71
C ALA A 530 39.15 -4.86 19.70
N MET A 531 38.09 -5.48 20.20
CA MET A 531 36.99 -5.95 19.37
C MET A 531 35.67 -5.31 19.81
N ARG A 532 34.68 -5.41 18.94
CA ARG A 532 33.32 -4.98 19.22
C ARG A 532 32.68 -5.92 20.25
N VAL A 533 31.92 -5.36 21.18
CA VAL A 533 31.15 -6.10 22.19
C VAL A 533 29.73 -5.56 22.27
N SER A 534 28.79 -6.40 22.71
CA SER A 534 27.42 -5.97 23.00
C SER A 534 27.42 -5.01 24.20
N LEU A 535 26.81 -3.85 24.03
CA LEU A 535 26.63 -2.83 25.07
C LEU A 535 25.17 -2.40 25.10
N PRO A 536 24.69 -1.82 26.22
CA PRO A 536 23.33 -1.28 26.30
C PRO A 536 23.03 -0.31 25.14
N GLY A 537 21.81 -0.40 24.61
CA GLY A 537 21.31 0.47 23.56
C GLY A 537 20.94 1.87 24.07
N TYR A 538 20.66 2.78 23.14
CA TYR A 538 20.22 4.13 23.44
C TYR A 538 18.91 4.15 24.25
N PRO A 539 18.82 4.91 25.36
CA PRO A 539 17.61 5.00 26.18
C PRO A 539 16.62 5.98 25.54
N PHE A 540 15.80 5.47 24.61
CA PHE A 540 14.73 6.24 23.98
C PHE A 540 13.77 6.83 25.00
N GLN A 541 13.33 8.07 24.77
CA GLN A 541 12.24 8.65 25.55
C GLN A 541 10.96 7.84 25.41
N ARG A 542 10.29 7.60 26.53
CA ARG A 542 9.05 6.81 26.58
C ARG A 542 7.81 7.71 26.56
N VAL A 543 7.67 8.49 25.49
CA VAL A 543 6.53 9.41 25.31
C VAL A 543 5.37 8.70 24.64
N ARG A 544 4.17 8.81 25.22
CA ARG A 544 2.97 8.18 24.68
C ARG A 544 2.50 8.89 23.40
N HIS A 545 2.46 8.15 22.29
CA HIS A 545 1.89 8.54 21.01
C HIS A 545 0.73 7.60 20.64
N TRP A 546 -0.51 8.07 20.75
CA TRP A 546 -1.69 7.25 20.54
C TRP A 546 -2.88 8.08 20.08
N LEU A 547 -3.63 7.57 19.09
CA LEU A 547 -4.92 8.13 18.71
C LEU A 547 -6.02 7.47 19.54
N GLU A 548 -6.77 8.23 20.31
CA GLU A 548 -7.89 7.67 21.07
C GLU A 548 -9.03 7.26 20.12
N PRO A 549 -9.54 6.01 20.21
CA PRO A 549 -10.70 5.59 19.44
C PRO A 549 -11.88 6.54 19.67
N ARG A 550 -12.45 7.08 18.58
CA ARG A 550 -13.70 7.85 18.68
C ARG A 550 -14.88 6.89 18.58
N ALA A 551 -15.83 7.01 19.51
CA ALA A 551 -17.16 6.42 19.32
C ALA A 551 -17.74 6.97 18.01
N ALA A 552 -18.45 6.15 17.23
CA ALA A 552 -19.07 6.60 15.98
C ALA A 552 -19.98 7.82 16.26
N VAL A 553 -19.46 9.02 16.00
CA VAL A 553 -20.18 10.28 16.22
C VAL A 553 -21.09 10.49 15.02
N ALA A 554 -22.36 10.81 15.30
CA ALA A 554 -23.29 11.33 14.31
C ALA A 554 -22.67 12.51 13.54
N GLU A 555 -23.03 12.63 12.26
CA GLU A 555 -22.53 13.63 11.32
C GLU A 555 -22.46 15.02 11.97
N ALA A 556 -21.28 15.66 11.92
CA ALA A 556 -21.15 17.05 12.32
C ALA A 556 -21.78 17.93 11.24
N ASP A 557 -22.70 18.81 11.66
CA ASP A 557 -23.37 19.78 10.80
C ASP A 557 -22.37 20.77 10.17
N PRO A 558 -22.62 21.22 8.93
CA PRO A 558 -21.79 22.24 8.27
C PRO A 558 -21.86 23.60 9.00
N VAL A 559 -20.72 24.28 9.04
CA VAL A 559 -20.52 25.57 9.71
C VAL A 559 -21.30 26.69 8.99
N THR A 560 -22.00 27.55 9.75
CA THR A 560 -22.75 28.70 9.20
C THR A 560 -21.84 29.91 8.95
N PRO A 561 -22.17 30.84 8.02
CA PRO A 561 -21.27 31.92 7.59
C PRO A 561 -20.78 32.92 8.66
N GLY A 562 -21.39 32.94 9.85
CA GLY A 562 -20.94 33.76 10.99
C GLY A 562 -19.68 33.23 11.70
N ASP A 563 -19.37 31.95 11.54
CA ASP A 563 -18.40 31.19 12.36
C ASP A 563 -17.01 31.02 11.71
N VAL A 564 -16.73 31.68 10.57
CA VAL A 564 -15.46 31.51 9.81
C VAL A 564 -14.22 31.80 10.67
N HIS A 565 -14.29 32.82 11.53
CA HIS A 565 -13.19 33.16 12.42
C HIS A 565 -12.93 32.04 13.44
N ASP A 566 -13.98 31.55 14.08
CA ASP A 566 -13.87 30.53 15.13
C ASP A 566 -13.49 29.17 14.53
N ALA A 567 -14.01 28.84 13.35
CA ALA A 567 -13.68 27.63 12.61
C ALA A 567 -12.20 27.59 12.18
N LEU A 568 -11.68 28.69 11.61
CA LEU A 568 -10.27 28.77 11.23
C LEU A 568 -9.35 28.81 12.45
N THR A 569 -9.73 29.53 13.52
CA THR A 569 -8.96 29.59 14.77
C THR A 569 -8.84 28.21 15.42
N ARG A 570 -9.93 27.45 15.47
CA ARG A 570 -9.94 26.07 15.96
C ARG A 570 -9.06 25.16 15.09
N LEU A 571 -9.23 25.20 13.77
CA LEU A 571 -8.41 24.41 12.84
C LEU A 571 -6.92 24.77 12.94
N TRP A 572 -6.61 26.02 13.27
CA TRP A 572 -5.23 26.50 13.43
C TRP A 572 -4.58 25.89 14.66
N ARG A 573 -5.27 25.94 15.80
CA ARG A 573 -4.85 25.30 17.05
C ARG A 573 -4.69 23.78 16.88
N GLU A 574 -5.65 23.13 16.25
CA GLU A 574 -5.63 21.68 16.02
C GLU A 574 -4.53 21.23 15.05
N THR A 575 -4.22 22.03 14.03
CA THR A 575 -3.22 21.64 13.02
C THR A 575 -1.79 21.86 13.52
N LEU A 576 -1.56 22.93 14.30
CA LEU A 576 -0.24 23.25 14.85
C LEU A 576 0.00 22.68 16.25
N GLY A 577 -1.04 22.20 16.94
CA GLY A 577 -0.94 21.68 18.31
C GLY A 577 -0.64 22.76 19.36
N VAL A 578 -1.19 23.97 19.19
CA VAL A 578 -0.95 25.12 20.09
C VAL A 578 -2.19 25.48 20.91
N ASP A 579 -1.99 25.86 22.17
CA ASP A 579 -3.08 26.17 23.12
C ASP A 579 -3.76 27.52 22.85
N ASP A 580 -3.03 28.47 22.25
CA ASP A 580 -3.56 29.78 21.86
C ASP A 580 -3.09 30.21 20.46
N ALA A 581 -3.91 31.02 19.79
CA ALA A 581 -3.65 31.52 18.44
C ALA A 581 -4.05 33.00 18.37
N ALA A 582 -3.07 33.88 18.51
CA ALA A 582 -3.28 35.32 18.40
C ALA A 582 -3.50 35.71 16.92
N PRO A 583 -4.28 36.76 16.62
CA PRO A 583 -4.59 37.15 15.24
C PRO A 583 -3.36 37.44 14.36
N GLY A 584 -2.25 37.87 14.96
CA GLY A 584 -0.99 38.16 14.27
C GLY A 584 -0.04 36.97 14.12
N ASP A 585 -0.40 35.78 14.62
CA ASP A 585 0.50 34.63 14.62
C ASP A 585 0.69 34.05 13.22
N SER A 586 1.95 33.97 12.79
CA SER A 586 2.33 33.35 11.51
C SER A 586 2.32 31.82 11.61
N PHE A 587 1.70 31.17 10.62
CA PHE A 587 1.53 29.71 10.54
C PHE A 587 2.88 28.98 10.52
N PHE A 588 3.85 29.50 9.77
CA PHE A 588 5.17 28.86 9.60
C PHE A 588 6.13 29.20 10.76
N GLU A 589 6.02 30.38 11.35
CA GLU A 589 6.86 30.74 12.51
C GLU A 589 6.47 29.98 13.77
N ARG A 590 5.23 29.46 13.84
CA ARG A 590 4.76 28.56 14.90
C ARG A 590 4.96 27.07 14.60
N GLY A 591 5.86 26.73 13.68
CA GLY A 591 6.25 25.34 13.41
C GLY A 591 5.39 24.60 12.39
N GLY A 592 4.50 25.30 11.67
CA GLY A 592 3.80 24.74 10.53
C GLY A 592 4.74 24.52 9.34
N ASP A 593 4.57 23.41 8.63
CA ASP A 593 5.27 23.12 7.37
C ASP A 593 4.27 23.04 6.18
N SER A 594 4.78 22.77 4.99
CA SER A 594 3.99 22.63 3.76
C SER A 594 2.97 21.47 3.82
N VAL A 595 3.23 20.43 4.62
CA VAL A 595 2.32 19.29 4.82
C VAL A 595 1.19 19.70 5.75
N MET A 596 1.50 20.39 6.85
CA MET A 596 0.51 20.96 7.77
C MET A 596 -0.34 22.03 7.09
N ALA A 597 0.25 22.87 6.23
CA ALA A 597 -0.51 23.85 5.46
C ALA A 597 -1.50 23.18 4.50
N THR A 598 -1.09 22.06 3.90
CA THR A 598 -1.96 21.26 3.03
C THR A 598 -3.08 20.58 3.83
N ARG A 599 -2.78 20.07 5.03
CA ARG A 599 -3.75 19.46 5.95
C ARG A 599 -4.75 20.49 6.47
N PHE A 600 -4.29 21.66 6.90
CA PHE A 600 -5.13 22.79 7.31
C PHE A 600 -6.11 23.17 6.20
N ALA A 601 -5.59 23.37 4.97
CA ALA A 601 -6.39 23.71 3.81
C ALA A 601 -7.40 22.61 3.44
N SER A 602 -7.03 21.33 3.55
CA SER A 602 -7.97 20.22 3.35
C SER A 602 -9.11 20.24 4.37
N ARG A 603 -8.80 20.35 5.66
CA ARG A 603 -9.80 20.34 6.74
C ARG A 603 -10.69 21.57 6.73
N ALA A 604 -10.15 22.74 6.37
CA ALA A 604 -10.93 23.94 6.15
C ALA A 604 -11.94 23.74 5.01
N ARG A 605 -11.52 23.13 3.89
CA ARG A 605 -12.41 22.80 2.76
C ARG A 605 -13.46 21.76 3.11
N GLU A 606 -13.12 20.78 3.94
CA GLU A 606 -14.08 19.80 4.49
C GLU A 606 -15.17 20.47 5.36
N GLN A 607 -14.85 21.60 6.00
CA GLN A 607 -15.82 22.44 6.74
C GLN A 607 -16.51 23.50 5.86
N GLY A 608 -16.33 23.45 4.53
CA GLY A 608 -16.95 24.39 3.59
C GLY A 608 -16.20 25.73 3.43
N LEU A 609 -14.99 25.87 3.96
CA LEU A 609 -14.16 27.07 3.87
C LEU A 609 -13.16 26.94 2.70
N ASP A 610 -13.18 27.85 1.73
CA ASP A 610 -12.27 27.82 0.57
C ASP A 610 -10.85 28.28 0.94
N VAL A 611 -10.09 27.38 1.56
CA VAL A 611 -8.67 27.54 1.86
C VAL A 611 -7.85 26.57 1.01
N ARG A 612 -6.82 27.08 0.34
CA ARG A 612 -5.83 26.33 -0.42
C ARG A 612 -4.50 26.33 0.33
N PRO A 613 -3.63 25.33 0.10
CA PRO A 613 -2.30 25.32 0.73
C PRO A 613 -1.51 26.59 0.42
N GLY A 614 -1.62 27.12 -0.81
CA GLY A 614 -1.01 28.38 -1.25
C GLY A 614 -1.48 29.61 -0.47
N ASP A 615 -2.73 29.63 -0.02
CA ASP A 615 -3.29 30.78 0.70
C ASP A 615 -2.61 31.00 2.05
N LEU A 616 -2.07 29.95 2.68
CA LEU A 616 -1.30 30.06 3.93
C LEU A 616 0.09 30.66 3.71
N PHE A 617 0.66 30.55 2.50
CA PHE A 617 1.94 31.20 2.17
C PHE A 617 1.76 32.69 1.88
N GLU A 618 0.62 33.08 1.29
CA GLU A 618 0.30 34.47 0.97
C GLU A 618 -0.37 35.21 2.15
N HIS A 619 -1.11 34.49 2.98
CA HIS A 619 -1.84 34.98 4.15
C HIS A 619 -1.46 34.17 5.39
N SER A 620 -0.18 34.27 5.76
CA SER A 620 0.43 33.45 6.80
C SER A 620 -0.07 33.73 8.21
N THR A 621 -0.78 34.84 8.47
CA THR A 621 -1.35 35.14 9.79
C THR A 621 -2.83 34.77 9.87
N LEU A 622 -3.30 34.33 11.04
CA LEU A 622 -4.70 33.96 11.27
C LEU A 622 -5.68 35.09 10.91
N ALA A 623 -5.36 36.35 11.24
CA ALA A 623 -6.17 37.51 10.85
C ALA A 623 -6.23 37.68 9.33
N SER A 624 -5.09 37.57 8.64
CA SER A 624 -5.04 37.70 7.18
C SER A 624 -5.77 36.56 6.47
N LEU A 625 -5.69 35.34 7.00
CA LEU A 625 -6.37 34.19 6.43
C LEU A 625 -7.89 34.27 6.67
N VAL A 626 -8.33 34.69 7.86
CA VAL A 626 -9.75 34.93 8.15
C VAL A 626 -10.32 36.01 7.22
N ALA A 627 -9.57 37.09 6.99
CA ALA A 627 -9.98 38.14 6.05
C ALA A 627 -10.06 37.62 4.60
N HIS A 628 -9.08 36.82 4.18
CA HIS A 628 -9.04 36.18 2.87
C HIS A 628 -10.22 35.22 2.67
N VAL A 629 -10.52 34.38 3.65
CA VAL A 629 -11.62 33.39 3.59
C VAL A 629 -13.00 34.04 3.72
N LYS A 630 -13.16 35.09 4.54
CA LYS A 630 -14.40 35.89 4.57
C LYS A 630 -14.61 36.65 3.25
N GLY A 631 -13.51 37.09 2.62
CA GLY A 631 -13.51 37.64 1.26
C GLY A 631 -13.86 36.63 0.17
N LYS A 632 -13.80 35.32 0.48
CA LYS A 632 -14.18 34.19 -0.38
C LYS A 632 -15.59 33.64 -0.11
N THR A 633 -16.51 34.51 0.32
CA THR A 633 -17.94 34.15 0.27
C THR A 633 -18.24 33.70 -1.17
N PRO A 634 -18.74 32.47 -1.42
CA PRO A 634 -19.21 32.14 -2.74
C PRO A 634 -20.30 33.17 -3.04
N PRO A 635 -20.20 33.94 -4.14
CA PRO A 635 -21.33 34.78 -4.48
C PRO A 635 -22.55 33.85 -4.51
N PRO A 636 -23.70 34.21 -3.90
CA PRO A 636 -24.94 33.51 -4.20
C PRO A 636 -24.98 33.44 -5.71
N ALA A 637 -25.19 32.24 -6.29
CA ALA A 637 -25.12 32.00 -7.73
C ALA A 637 -25.62 33.25 -8.42
N GLN A 638 -24.68 34.08 -8.88
CA GLN A 638 -25.09 35.30 -9.56
C GLN A 638 -25.90 34.74 -10.73
N PRO A 639 -27.03 35.35 -11.08
CA PRO A 639 -27.51 35.19 -12.43
C PRO A 639 -26.35 35.70 -13.28
N VAL A 640 -25.47 34.78 -13.68
CA VAL A 640 -24.49 35.04 -14.71
C VAL A 640 -25.33 35.45 -15.88
N ASP A 641 -24.99 36.57 -16.49
CA ASP A 641 -25.69 37.05 -17.67
C ASP A 641 -25.74 35.89 -18.69
N ASP A 642 -26.91 35.28 -18.78
CA ASP A 642 -27.15 33.88 -19.15
C ASP A 642 -27.15 33.70 -20.68
N ARG A 643 -26.48 34.62 -21.40
CA ARG A 643 -26.68 34.82 -22.84
C ARG A 643 -25.50 34.40 -23.72
N ASP A 644 -24.32 34.10 -23.16
CA ASP A 644 -23.14 33.81 -24.00
C ASP A 644 -22.12 32.85 -23.34
N VAL A 645 -22.49 31.57 -23.16
CA VAL A 645 -21.53 30.52 -22.81
C VAL A 645 -20.80 30.07 -24.09
N PRO A 646 -19.46 30.21 -24.19
CA PRO A 646 -18.74 29.90 -25.41
C PRO A 646 -18.66 28.38 -25.65
N LEU A 647 -18.55 27.93 -26.89
CA LEU A 647 -18.40 26.51 -27.20
C LEU A 647 -17.00 26.00 -26.86
N THR A 648 -16.90 24.77 -26.37
CA THR A 648 -15.61 24.08 -26.21
C THR A 648 -15.08 23.59 -27.56
N PRO A 649 -13.77 23.33 -27.69
CA PRO A 649 -13.19 22.74 -28.90
C PRO A 649 -13.91 21.45 -29.33
N THR A 650 -14.24 20.60 -28.37
CA THR A 650 -14.90 19.32 -28.60
C THR A 650 -16.33 19.54 -29.10
N GLN A 651 -17.09 20.48 -28.54
CA GLN A 651 -18.41 20.83 -29.07
C GLN A 651 -18.32 21.33 -30.52
N LEU A 652 -17.34 22.18 -30.85
CA LEU A 652 -17.13 22.68 -32.21
C LEU A 652 -16.77 21.57 -33.20
N SER A 653 -15.98 20.57 -32.77
CA SER A 653 -15.69 19.38 -33.58
C SER A 653 -16.96 18.59 -33.90
N HIS A 654 -17.82 18.36 -32.90
CA HIS A 654 -19.08 17.62 -33.07
C HIS A 654 -20.09 18.35 -33.96
N LEU A 655 -20.19 19.68 -33.85
CA LEU A 655 -21.13 20.50 -34.61
C LEU A 655 -20.85 20.53 -36.12
N ARG A 656 -19.66 20.07 -36.55
CA ARG A 656 -19.32 19.91 -37.97
C ARG A 656 -19.91 18.65 -38.60
N THR A 657 -20.47 17.75 -37.80
CA THR A 657 -21.02 16.47 -38.26
C THR A 657 -22.54 16.55 -38.41
N ALA A 658 -23.08 15.88 -39.43
CA ALA A 658 -24.52 15.76 -39.61
C ALA A 658 -25.03 14.59 -38.74
N GLY A 659 -25.80 14.89 -37.69
CA GLY A 659 -26.37 13.87 -36.81
C GLY A 659 -27.28 14.46 -35.72
N PRO A 660 -27.99 13.60 -34.97
CA PRO A 660 -28.83 14.04 -33.86
C PRO A 660 -27.97 14.74 -32.79
N ARG A 661 -28.47 15.89 -32.33
CA ARG A 661 -27.80 16.76 -31.34
C ARG A 661 -28.00 16.27 -29.91
N GLY A 662 -29.17 15.67 -29.64
CA GLY A 662 -29.47 15.02 -28.37
C GLY A 662 -28.90 13.60 -28.27
N MET A 663 -28.65 13.16 -27.05
CA MET A 663 -28.25 11.80 -26.70
C MET A 663 -29.26 11.24 -25.69
N PRO A 664 -29.94 10.12 -26.00
CA PRO A 664 -30.85 9.48 -25.04
C PRO A 664 -30.05 8.65 -24.03
N LEU A 665 -30.34 8.84 -22.75
CA LEU A 665 -29.92 7.97 -21.66
C LEU A 665 -31.16 7.25 -21.14
N ALA A 666 -31.25 5.94 -21.38
CA ALA A 666 -32.40 5.14 -20.99
C ALA A 666 -32.11 4.33 -19.72
N PHE A 667 -33.07 4.31 -18.79
CA PHE A 667 -33.00 3.59 -17.52
C PHE A 667 -34.26 2.76 -17.33
N ARG A 668 -34.12 1.45 -17.10
CA ARG A 668 -35.22 0.58 -16.67
C ARG A 668 -35.53 0.85 -15.20
N LEU A 669 -36.80 1.09 -14.90
CA LEU A 669 -37.29 1.35 -13.56
C LEU A 669 -37.72 0.03 -12.90
N ALA A 670 -37.43 -0.12 -11.60
CA ALA A 670 -37.96 -1.25 -10.85
C ALA A 670 -39.50 -1.13 -10.67
N PRO A 671 -40.24 -2.24 -10.53
CA PRO A 671 -41.71 -2.22 -10.51
C PRO A 671 -42.33 -1.37 -9.38
N ASP A 672 -41.60 -1.19 -8.29
CA ASP A 672 -42.01 -0.52 -7.05
C ASP A 672 -41.55 0.96 -6.96
N VAL A 673 -40.97 1.49 -8.04
CA VAL A 673 -40.42 2.84 -8.06
C VAL A 673 -41.51 3.91 -8.23
N ASP A 674 -41.51 4.89 -7.32
CA ASP A 674 -42.40 6.04 -7.40
C ASP A 674 -41.93 7.03 -8.48
N ARG A 675 -42.71 7.12 -9.56
CA ARG A 675 -42.43 8.02 -10.69
C ARG A 675 -42.41 9.49 -10.27
N ALA A 676 -43.17 9.90 -9.26
CA ALA A 676 -43.15 11.28 -8.75
C ALA A 676 -41.80 11.60 -8.09
N VAL A 677 -41.25 10.66 -7.32
CA VAL A 677 -39.93 10.81 -6.70
C VAL A 677 -38.82 10.77 -7.76
N VAL A 678 -38.95 9.93 -8.78
CA VAL A 678 -38.03 9.94 -9.93
C VAL A 678 -38.05 11.31 -10.64
N ARG A 679 -39.23 11.91 -10.87
CA ARG A 679 -39.32 13.26 -11.45
C ARG A 679 -38.54 14.28 -10.62
N GLN A 680 -38.70 14.27 -9.30
CA GLN A 680 -38.01 15.19 -8.42
C GLN A 680 -36.49 14.95 -8.38
N ALA A 681 -36.05 13.69 -8.43
CA ALA A 681 -34.64 13.33 -8.55
C ALA A 681 -34.03 13.85 -9.86
N VAL A 682 -34.73 13.67 -11.00
CA VAL A 682 -34.33 14.17 -12.31
C VAL A 682 -34.22 15.68 -12.31
N ALA A 683 -35.24 16.39 -11.82
CA ALA A 683 -35.23 17.85 -11.74
C ALA A 683 -34.04 18.37 -10.91
N THR A 684 -33.74 17.71 -9.78
CA THR A 684 -32.62 18.08 -8.90
C THR A 684 -31.26 17.88 -9.58
N VAL A 685 -31.06 16.73 -10.24
CA VAL A 685 -29.79 16.43 -10.92
C VAL A 685 -29.61 17.28 -12.17
N VAL A 686 -30.66 17.53 -12.95
CA VAL A 686 -30.58 18.38 -14.15
C VAL A 686 -30.30 19.84 -13.77
N ALA A 687 -30.95 20.37 -12.73
CA ALA A 687 -30.70 21.73 -12.26
C ALA A 687 -29.26 21.93 -11.74
N ARG A 688 -28.63 20.86 -11.27
CA ARG A 688 -27.26 20.87 -10.76
C ARG A 688 -26.21 20.96 -11.87
N HIS A 689 -26.46 20.34 -13.03
CA HIS A 689 -25.48 20.24 -14.11
C HIS A 689 -25.92 21.08 -15.30
N ASP A 690 -25.40 22.32 -15.36
CA ASP A 690 -25.67 23.31 -16.40
C ASP A 690 -25.38 22.81 -17.83
N ALA A 691 -24.40 21.90 -18.03
CA ALA A 691 -24.14 21.24 -19.33
C ALA A 691 -25.39 20.59 -19.94
N LEU A 692 -26.30 20.06 -19.11
CA LEU A 692 -27.49 19.35 -19.58
C LEU A 692 -28.54 20.30 -20.17
N GLY A 693 -28.50 21.59 -19.80
CA GLY A 693 -29.44 22.62 -20.26
C GLY A 693 -28.89 23.57 -21.32
N LEU A 694 -27.60 23.49 -21.68
CA LEU A 694 -26.95 24.42 -22.62
C LEU A 694 -26.90 23.85 -24.04
N VAL A 695 -27.71 24.39 -24.95
CA VAL A 695 -27.86 23.87 -26.32
C VAL A 695 -27.10 24.75 -27.32
N PRO A 696 -26.30 24.16 -28.23
CA PRO A 696 -25.68 24.91 -29.31
C PRO A 696 -26.71 25.41 -30.34
N VAL A 697 -26.74 26.71 -30.58
CA VAL A 697 -27.58 27.39 -31.58
C VAL A 697 -26.68 28.05 -32.62
N GLY A 698 -26.95 27.79 -33.89
CA GLY A 698 -26.19 28.32 -35.02
C GLY A 698 -27.02 29.33 -35.81
N SER A 699 -26.46 30.51 -36.08
CA SER A 699 -27.04 31.52 -36.96
C SER A 699 -25.93 32.10 -37.86
N HIS A 700 -26.16 32.11 -39.18
CA HIS A 700 -25.23 32.69 -40.17
C HIS A 700 -23.77 32.17 -40.06
N GLY A 701 -23.58 30.90 -39.71
CA GLY A 701 -22.26 30.28 -39.60
C GLY A 701 -21.52 30.53 -38.27
N VAL A 702 -22.13 31.27 -37.35
CA VAL A 702 -21.62 31.48 -35.99
C VAL A 702 -22.42 30.61 -35.02
N TRP A 703 -21.73 29.85 -34.19
CA TRP A 703 -22.34 29.00 -33.17
C TRP A 703 -22.17 29.61 -31.77
N ARG A 704 -23.23 29.56 -30.97
CA ARG A 704 -23.27 29.99 -29.57
C ARG A 704 -24.01 28.92 -28.74
N GLN A 705 -23.93 28.99 -27.42
CA GLN A 705 -24.78 28.18 -26.54
C GLN A 705 -25.85 29.05 -25.91
N GLU A 706 -27.08 28.58 -25.96
CA GLU A 706 -28.21 29.19 -25.26
C GLU A 706 -28.72 28.22 -24.20
N ARG A 707 -29.15 28.75 -23.05
CA ARG A 707 -29.83 27.94 -22.04
C ARG A 707 -31.22 27.59 -22.57
N GLY A 708 -31.50 26.29 -22.70
CA GLY A 708 -32.84 25.81 -22.98
C GLY A 708 -33.83 26.22 -21.88
N GLY A 709 -35.13 26.10 -22.16
CA GLY A 709 -36.16 26.30 -21.14
C GLY A 709 -35.97 25.37 -19.93
N PRO A 710 -36.66 25.63 -18.80
CA PRO A 710 -36.64 24.71 -17.66
C PRO A 710 -37.01 23.29 -18.13
N PRO A 711 -36.41 22.24 -17.54
CA PRO A 711 -36.66 20.87 -17.97
C PRO A 711 -38.17 20.61 -18.00
N GLU A 712 -38.69 20.25 -19.17
CA GLU A 712 -40.11 19.90 -19.32
C GLU A 712 -40.44 18.70 -18.44
N ASP A 713 -41.65 18.70 -17.89
CA ASP A 713 -42.14 17.58 -17.10
C ASP A 713 -42.14 16.31 -17.97
N PRO A 714 -41.55 15.18 -17.52
CA PRO A 714 -41.37 14.02 -18.40
C PRO A 714 -42.72 13.50 -18.90
N ALA A 715 -42.90 13.51 -20.22
CA ALA A 715 -44.11 12.99 -20.86
C ALA A 715 -44.24 11.48 -20.64
N SER A 716 -45.45 10.93 -20.69
CA SER A 716 -45.67 9.47 -20.68
C SER A 716 -45.92 8.98 -22.10
N VAL A 717 -45.10 8.06 -22.59
CA VAL A 717 -45.16 7.49 -23.94
C VAL A 717 -45.36 5.98 -23.83
N THR A 718 -46.40 5.45 -24.48
CA THR A 718 -46.59 4.00 -24.57
C THR A 718 -45.72 3.45 -25.70
N ALA A 719 -44.59 2.82 -25.36
CA ALA A 719 -43.67 2.28 -26.34
C ALA A 719 -42.80 1.14 -25.76
N ASP A 720 -42.46 0.17 -26.60
CA ASP A 720 -41.55 -0.93 -26.25
C ASP A 720 -40.10 -0.52 -26.52
N LEU A 721 -39.35 -0.29 -25.45
CA LEU A 721 -37.91 0.03 -25.52
C LEU A 721 -37.02 -1.20 -25.39
N ALA A 722 -37.54 -2.37 -24.98
CA ALA A 722 -36.73 -3.55 -24.71
C ALA A 722 -36.10 -4.13 -26.00
N GLY A 723 -36.72 -3.86 -27.15
CA GLY A 723 -36.22 -4.24 -28.48
C GLY A 723 -35.27 -3.21 -29.13
N LEU A 724 -35.11 -2.01 -28.56
CA LEU A 724 -34.29 -0.95 -29.14
C LEU A 724 -32.87 -1.00 -28.61
N THR A 725 -31.90 -1.11 -29.51
CA THR A 725 -30.48 -1.25 -29.16
C THR A 725 -29.63 -0.05 -29.57
N THR A 726 -30.17 0.90 -30.35
CA THR A 726 -29.45 2.08 -30.82
C THR A 726 -30.05 3.38 -30.27
N ALA A 727 -29.20 4.38 -30.06
CA ALA A 727 -29.63 5.69 -29.61
C ALA A 727 -30.60 6.37 -30.60
N GLU A 728 -30.37 6.22 -31.91
CA GLU A 728 -31.21 6.79 -32.95
C GLU A 728 -32.62 6.22 -32.92
N ALA A 729 -32.76 4.89 -32.76
CA ALA A 729 -34.08 4.27 -32.69
C ALA A 729 -34.87 4.73 -31.45
N VAL A 730 -34.18 5.03 -30.35
CA VAL A 730 -34.81 5.63 -29.16
C VAL A 730 -35.21 7.08 -29.41
N LEU A 731 -34.38 7.87 -30.10
CA LEU A 731 -34.69 9.27 -30.44
C LEU A 731 -35.83 9.41 -31.46
N ASP A 732 -35.96 8.46 -32.39
CA ASP A 732 -37.08 8.42 -33.35
C ASP A 732 -38.43 8.20 -32.65
N LEU A 733 -38.39 7.61 -31.45
CA LEU A 733 -39.57 7.29 -30.63
C LEU A 733 -39.82 8.33 -29.52
N VAL A 734 -38.74 8.85 -28.93
CA VAL A 734 -38.74 9.75 -27.77
C VAL A 734 -37.68 10.82 -27.99
N ASP A 735 -38.12 11.99 -28.46
CA ASP A 735 -37.27 13.14 -28.80
C ASP A 735 -37.00 14.10 -27.63
N ARG A 736 -37.65 13.87 -26.48
CA ARG A 736 -37.51 14.63 -25.24
C ARG A 736 -37.55 13.72 -24.02
N THR A 737 -37.15 14.24 -22.86
CA THR A 737 -37.18 13.47 -21.60
C THR A 737 -38.60 12.95 -21.31
N ALA A 738 -38.74 11.63 -21.12
CA ALA A 738 -40.03 10.96 -20.98
C ALA A 738 -39.95 9.67 -20.16
N PHE A 739 -41.08 9.29 -19.57
CA PHE A 739 -41.32 7.92 -19.13
C PHE A 739 -41.89 7.11 -20.30
N ALA A 740 -41.24 6.00 -20.64
CA ALA A 740 -41.63 5.14 -21.75
C ALA A 740 -41.86 3.70 -21.27
N GLY A 741 -42.89 3.01 -21.76
CA GLY A 741 -43.10 1.62 -21.38
C GLY A 741 -44.45 1.03 -21.75
N THR A 742 -44.63 -0.26 -21.45
CA THR A 742 -45.86 -1.05 -21.62
C THR A 742 -46.33 -1.60 -20.26
N GLU A 743 -47.45 -2.33 -20.20
CA GLU A 743 -47.89 -2.96 -18.94
C GLU A 743 -46.82 -3.94 -18.43
N GLY A 744 -46.14 -3.56 -17.34
CA GLY A 744 -45.13 -4.38 -16.67
C GLY A 744 -43.67 -4.01 -16.96
N ASP A 745 -43.39 -3.10 -17.88
CA ASP A 745 -42.03 -2.65 -18.21
C ASP A 745 -41.96 -1.13 -18.37
N ALA A 746 -41.27 -0.46 -17.45
CA ALA A 746 -41.25 1.01 -17.36
C ALA A 746 -39.82 1.53 -17.41
N HIS A 747 -39.62 2.58 -18.19
CA HIS A 747 -38.33 3.20 -18.43
C HIS A 747 -38.40 4.72 -18.24
N LEU A 748 -37.27 5.30 -17.84
CA LEU A 748 -36.98 6.72 -17.91
C LEU A 748 -36.00 6.95 -19.07
N VAL A 749 -36.35 7.79 -20.02
CA VAL A 749 -35.46 8.26 -21.09
C VAL A 749 -35.13 9.72 -20.82
N LEU A 750 -33.86 10.03 -20.60
CA LEU A 750 -33.35 11.40 -20.49
C LEU A 750 -32.71 11.79 -21.82
N VAL A 751 -33.30 12.74 -22.54
CA VAL A 751 -32.69 13.28 -23.76
C VAL A 751 -31.88 14.50 -23.35
N VAL A 752 -30.55 14.37 -23.38
CA VAL A 752 -29.61 15.40 -22.94
C VAL A 752 -28.71 15.84 -24.08
N ASN A 753 -28.04 16.99 -23.94
CA ASN A 753 -26.91 17.31 -24.82
C ASN A 753 -25.86 16.20 -24.74
N ARG A 754 -25.08 16.00 -25.81
CA ARG A 754 -24.01 15.00 -25.79
C ARG A 754 -23.12 15.18 -24.57
N VAL A 755 -22.85 14.08 -23.89
CA VAL A 755 -21.96 13.98 -22.73
C VAL A 755 -20.98 12.82 -22.92
N ASP A 756 -19.86 12.84 -22.21
CA ASP A 756 -18.92 11.72 -22.23
C ASP A 756 -19.40 10.52 -21.40
N GLN A 757 -18.77 9.36 -21.58
CA GLN A 757 -19.14 8.13 -20.87
C GLN A 757 -18.98 8.25 -19.34
N ALA A 758 -18.00 9.03 -18.88
CA ALA A 758 -17.82 9.30 -17.45
C ALA A 758 -19.02 10.04 -16.86
N SER A 759 -19.59 11.00 -17.60
CA SER A 759 -20.79 11.73 -17.23
C SER A 759 -22.02 10.84 -17.15
N VAL A 760 -22.18 9.87 -18.05
CA VAL A 760 -23.29 8.90 -18.00
C VAL A 760 -23.25 8.10 -16.69
N ARG A 761 -22.06 7.67 -16.27
CA ARG A 761 -21.87 7.00 -14.98
C ARG A 761 -22.21 7.93 -13.79
N ILE A 762 -21.71 9.16 -13.80
CA ILE A 762 -21.97 10.16 -12.75
C ILE A 762 -23.48 10.42 -12.62
N LEU A 763 -24.18 10.62 -13.74
CA LEU A 763 -25.62 10.82 -13.77
C LEU A 763 -26.39 9.62 -13.22
N THR A 764 -25.96 8.41 -13.56
CA THR A 764 -26.57 7.17 -13.03
C THR A 764 -26.44 7.09 -11.52
N GLU A 765 -25.26 7.37 -10.98
CA GLU A 765 -24.98 7.38 -9.54
C GLU A 765 -25.78 8.46 -8.80
N GLU A 766 -25.80 9.68 -9.33
CA GLU A 766 -26.46 10.82 -8.70
C GLU A 766 -27.98 10.70 -8.76
N LEU A 767 -28.57 10.25 -9.87
CA LEU A 767 -30.01 9.99 -9.97
C LEU A 767 -30.45 8.91 -8.98
N THR A 768 -29.67 7.83 -8.87
CA THR A 768 -29.94 6.76 -7.91
C THR A 768 -29.84 7.27 -6.47
N THR A 769 -28.86 8.12 -6.17
CA THR A 769 -28.64 8.70 -4.83
C THR A 769 -29.74 9.70 -4.47
N ALA A 770 -30.07 10.62 -5.38
CA ALA A 770 -31.15 11.58 -5.21
C ALA A 770 -32.49 10.88 -4.99
N TYR A 771 -32.80 9.83 -5.76
CA TYR A 771 -34.00 9.03 -5.55
C TYR A 771 -34.05 8.42 -4.14
N ARG A 772 -32.96 7.80 -3.66
CA ARG A 772 -32.92 7.22 -2.31
C ARG A 772 -33.12 8.26 -1.20
N HIS A 773 -32.52 9.44 -1.33
CA HIS A 773 -32.70 10.52 -0.35
C HIS A 773 -34.16 11.00 -0.32
N LEU A 774 -34.77 11.20 -1.48
CA LEU A 774 -36.15 11.67 -1.58
C LEU A 774 -37.17 10.64 -1.09
N VAL A 775 -36.98 9.35 -1.40
CA VAL A 775 -37.84 8.27 -0.87
C VAL A 775 -37.77 8.18 0.66
N THR A 776 -36.63 8.54 1.26
CA THR A 776 -36.44 8.54 2.73
C THR A 776 -36.81 9.87 3.40
N GLY A 777 -37.35 10.85 2.65
CA GLY A 777 -37.75 12.15 3.17
C GLY A 777 -36.58 13.11 3.47
N ASN A 778 -35.37 12.79 3.00
CA ASN A 778 -34.16 13.58 3.24
C ASN A 778 -33.92 14.62 2.14
N ALA A 779 -33.27 15.73 2.49
CA ALA A 779 -32.78 16.70 1.52
C ALA A 779 -31.71 16.07 0.60
N VAL A 780 -31.79 16.34 -0.70
CA VAL A 780 -30.84 15.79 -1.67
C VAL A 780 -29.47 16.43 -1.51
N THR A 781 -28.54 15.70 -0.90
CA THR A 781 -27.14 16.10 -0.79
C THR A 781 -26.30 15.34 -1.81
N LEU A 782 -25.62 16.06 -2.71
CA LEU A 782 -24.76 15.49 -3.75
C LEU A 782 -23.34 16.10 -3.69
N PRO A 783 -22.29 15.33 -4.04
CA PRO A 783 -20.89 15.81 -4.02
C PRO A 783 -20.66 17.01 -4.96
N GLY A 784 -19.78 17.95 -4.59
CA GLY A 784 -19.47 19.15 -5.38
C GLY A 784 -19.14 18.89 -6.85
N THR A 785 -19.60 19.77 -7.74
CA THR A 785 -19.39 19.71 -9.20
C THR A 785 -18.84 21.04 -9.71
N THR A 786 -18.06 21.01 -10.79
CA THR A 786 -17.66 22.20 -11.52
C THR A 786 -18.67 22.55 -12.61
N PRO A 787 -19.17 23.81 -12.66
CA PRO A 787 -20.04 24.27 -13.74
C PRO A 787 -19.38 24.16 -15.12
N TRP A 788 -20.16 23.74 -16.11
CA TRP A 788 -19.76 23.63 -17.51
C TRP A 788 -19.25 24.94 -18.08
N GLU A 789 -19.89 26.06 -17.71
CA GLU A 789 -19.44 27.39 -18.15
C GLU A 789 -17.97 27.64 -17.81
N ARG A 790 -17.54 27.24 -16.60
CA ARG A 790 -16.16 27.44 -16.14
C ARG A 790 -15.18 26.66 -17.01
N TRP A 791 -15.53 25.44 -17.39
CA TRP A 791 -14.76 24.62 -18.32
C TRP A 791 -14.72 25.24 -19.71
N ALA A 792 -15.87 25.67 -20.23
CA ALA A 792 -15.98 26.31 -21.53
C ALA A 792 -15.09 27.55 -21.64
N ARG A 793 -15.16 28.46 -20.66
CA ARG A 793 -14.32 29.67 -20.62
C ARG A 793 -12.84 29.34 -20.43
N TYR A 794 -12.50 28.31 -19.66
CA TYR A 794 -11.12 27.86 -19.52
C TYR A 794 -10.53 27.43 -20.88
N THR A 795 -11.25 26.61 -21.64
CA THR A 795 -10.78 26.17 -22.96
C THR A 795 -10.65 27.31 -23.97
N GLN A 796 -11.50 28.35 -23.88
CA GLN A 796 -11.35 29.58 -24.66
C GLN A 796 -10.13 30.41 -24.24
N GLY A 797 -9.85 30.48 -22.93
CA GLY A 797 -8.69 31.18 -22.39
C GLY A 797 -7.37 30.59 -22.89
N LEU A 798 -7.32 29.28 -23.15
CA LEU A 798 -6.13 28.60 -23.67
C LEU A 798 -5.68 29.11 -25.05
N VAL A 799 -6.55 29.76 -25.82
CA VAL A 799 -6.18 30.43 -27.09
C VAL A 799 -5.08 31.46 -26.88
N ASN A 800 -5.04 32.09 -25.72
CA ASN A 800 -4.04 33.10 -25.36
C ASN A 800 -2.81 32.52 -24.64
N ASP A 801 -2.78 31.21 -24.38
CA ASP A 801 -1.63 30.54 -23.77
C ASP A 801 -0.49 30.42 -24.79
N ARG A 802 0.58 31.19 -24.61
CA ARG A 802 1.74 31.18 -25.51
C ARG A 802 2.45 29.83 -25.56
N SER A 803 2.34 29.00 -24.51
CA SER A 803 2.94 27.65 -24.51
C SER A 803 2.20 26.68 -25.43
N LEU A 804 0.92 26.95 -25.74
CA LEU A 804 0.12 26.17 -26.68
C LEU A 804 0.69 26.22 -28.11
N LEU A 805 1.24 27.37 -28.51
CA LEU A 805 1.87 27.53 -29.83
C LEU A 805 3.11 26.66 -30.00
N ALA A 806 3.79 26.29 -28.92
CA ALA A 806 4.93 25.38 -28.99
C ALA A 806 4.50 23.96 -29.41
N GLU A 807 3.24 23.58 -29.19
CA GLU A 807 2.68 22.30 -29.60
C GLU A 807 2.33 22.26 -31.10
N LEU A 808 2.23 23.41 -31.78
CA LEU A 808 1.83 23.48 -33.19
C LEU A 808 2.71 22.63 -34.10
N ASN A 809 4.03 22.67 -33.89
CA ASN A 809 4.99 21.88 -34.67
C ASN A 809 4.79 20.37 -34.46
N HIS A 810 4.45 19.95 -33.23
CA HIS A 810 4.17 18.56 -32.92
C HIS A 810 2.91 18.08 -33.66
N TRP A 811 1.83 18.86 -33.59
CA TRP A 811 0.57 18.52 -34.26
C TRP A 811 0.69 18.53 -35.79
N ALA A 812 1.40 19.52 -36.34
CA ALA A 812 1.67 19.59 -37.78
C ALA A 812 2.47 18.37 -38.25
N ALA A 813 3.54 17.99 -37.54
CA ALA A 813 4.33 16.81 -37.88
C ALA A 813 3.55 15.49 -37.78
N THR A 814 2.57 15.41 -36.88
CA THR A 814 1.72 14.23 -36.69
C THR A 814 0.74 14.06 -37.86
N LEU A 815 0.26 15.18 -38.42
CA LEU A 815 -0.66 15.22 -39.56
C LEU A 815 0.05 15.20 -40.92
N ASP A 816 1.34 15.55 -40.96
CA ASP A 816 2.18 15.54 -42.16
C ASP A 816 2.66 14.12 -42.51
N VAL A 817 1.69 13.23 -42.72
CA VAL A 817 1.91 11.84 -43.14
C VAL A 817 1.14 11.53 -44.43
N PRO A 818 1.62 10.58 -45.25
CA PRO A 818 0.91 10.18 -46.47
C PRO A 818 -0.53 9.72 -46.17
N PRO A 819 -1.51 10.03 -47.04
CA PRO A 819 -2.89 9.58 -46.87
C PRO A 819 -2.97 8.07 -46.64
N ASP A 820 -3.82 7.65 -45.70
CA ASP A 820 -4.03 6.24 -45.37
C ASP A 820 -4.66 5.45 -46.53
N GLY A 821 -5.35 6.11 -47.45
CA GLY A 821 -6.02 5.47 -48.59
C GLY A 821 -7.32 4.74 -48.21
N LEU A 822 -7.81 4.94 -46.98
CA LEU A 822 -9.05 4.34 -46.49
C LEU A 822 -10.27 5.19 -46.85
N SER A 823 -10.10 6.52 -46.89
CA SER A 823 -11.17 7.45 -47.24
C SER A 823 -11.45 7.51 -48.75
N VAL A 824 -12.73 7.56 -49.10
CA VAL A 824 -13.24 7.80 -50.46
C VAL A 824 -14.06 9.10 -50.45
N PRO A 825 -13.85 10.04 -51.40
CA PRO A 825 -14.59 11.29 -51.44
C PRO A 825 -16.03 11.09 -51.97
N ASP A 826 -16.97 10.78 -51.07
CA ASP A 826 -18.41 10.69 -51.36
C ASP A 826 -19.25 11.35 -50.24
N ARG A 827 -20.56 11.50 -50.46
CA ARG A 827 -21.52 11.99 -49.46
C ARG A 827 -21.79 10.93 -48.40
N ALA A 828 -21.99 11.39 -47.16
CA ALA A 828 -22.27 10.51 -46.04
C ALA A 828 -23.50 9.61 -46.29
N GLY A 829 -23.35 8.32 -46.00
CA GLY A 829 -24.37 7.28 -46.08
C GLY A 829 -24.65 6.62 -44.73
N PRO A 830 -25.51 5.60 -44.69
CA PRO A 830 -25.79 4.86 -43.47
C PRO A 830 -24.57 4.05 -43.02
N TRP A 831 -24.28 4.09 -41.73
CA TRP A 831 -23.18 3.35 -41.12
C TRP A 831 -23.41 1.84 -41.13
N ARG A 832 -22.34 1.08 -41.29
CA ARG A 832 -22.27 -0.38 -41.09
C ARG A 832 -21.26 -0.70 -40.01
N VAL A 833 -21.37 -1.87 -39.40
CA VAL A 833 -20.45 -2.32 -38.35
C VAL A 833 -19.88 -3.69 -38.67
N LEU A 834 -18.56 -3.81 -38.61
CA LEU A 834 -17.85 -5.09 -38.55
C LEU A 834 -17.51 -5.38 -37.09
N ARG A 835 -17.88 -6.57 -36.59
CA ARG A 835 -17.67 -6.95 -35.18
C ARG A 835 -16.75 -8.15 -35.11
N HIS A 836 -15.72 -8.05 -34.28
CA HIS A 836 -14.87 -9.17 -33.92
C HIS A 836 -14.82 -9.30 -32.39
N ALA A 837 -14.83 -10.53 -31.89
CA ALA A 837 -14.76 -10.82 -30.47
C ALA A 837 -13.74 -11.95 -30.24
N THR A 838 -12.82 -11.72 -29.32
CA THR A 838 -11.80 -12.69 -28.90
C THR A 838 -11.84 -12.89 -27.38
N GLY A 839 -11.19 -13.93 -26.86
CA GLY A 839 -11.13 -14.20 -25.42
C GLY A 839 -10.49 -13.05 -24.63
N ALA A 840 -11.21 -12.50 -23.65
CA ALA A 840 -10.67 -11.38 -22.86
C ALA A 840 -9.64 -11.82 -21.83
N GLU A 841 -9.65 -13.07 -21.38
CA GLU A 841 -8.80 -13.53 -20.28
C GLU A 841 -7.30 -13.47 -20.60
N PRO A 842 -6.82 -14.01 -21.75
CA PRO A 842 -5.42 -13.86 -22.12
C PRO A 842 -4.99 -12.40 -22.33
N LEU A 843 -5.84 -11.60 -22.97
CA LEU A 843 -5.57 -10.17 -23.15
C LEU A 843 -5.62 -9.40 -21.82
N THR A 844 -6.40 -9.87 -20.84
CA THR A 844 -6.42 -9.31 -19.48
C THR A 844 -5.13 -9.65 -18.75
N ALA A 845 -4.60 -10.86 -18.92
CA ALA A 845 -3.29 -11.23 -18.40
C ALA A 845 -2.19 -10.37 -19.03
N LEU A 846 -2.18 -10.23 -20.37
CA LEU A 846 -1.25 -9.34 -21.09
C LEU A 846 -1.36 -7.89 -20.58
N ARG A 847 -2.58 -7.37 -20.42
CA ARG A 847 -2.85 -6.04 -19.90
C ARG A 847 -2.25 -5.84 -18.50
N ARG A 848 -2.40 -6.82 -17.61
CA ARG A 848 -1.85 -6.81 -16.24
C ARG A 848 -0.33 -6.85 -16.25
N THR A 849 0.26 -7.78 -17.00
CA THR A 849 1.71 -7.97 -17.07
C THR A 849 2.42 -6.78 -17.71
N ALA A 850 1.91 -6.28 -18.84
CA ALA A 850 2.51 -5.15 -19.56
C ALA A 850 2.11 -3.77 -18.99
N ARG A 851 1.19 -3.71 -18.02
CA ARG A 851 0.65 -2.47 -17.42
C ARG A 851 0.12 -1.48 -18.47
N VAL A 852 -0.69 -1.98 -19.40
CA VAL A 852 -1.30 -1.20 -20.49
C VAL A 852 -2.82 -1.06 -20.33
N LYS A 853 -3.45 -0.16 -21.08
CA LYS A 853 -4.89 0.04 -21.20
C LYS A 853 -5.43 -0.75 -22.40
N TRP A 854 -6.73 -1.01 -22.41
CA TRP A 854 -7.41 -1.70 -23.52
C TRP A 854 -7.25 -0.99 -24.87
N VAL A 855 -7.24 0.34 -24.86
CA VAL A 855 -6.99 1.14 -26.06
C VAL A 855 -5.55 1.01 -26.56
N GLU A 856 -4.55 0.87 -25.67
CA GLU A 856 -3.15 0.66 -26.08
C GLU A 856 -2.97 -0.71 -26.76
N ILE A 857 -3.66 -1.75 -26.27
CA ILE A 857 -3.70 -3.07 -26.91
C ILE A 857 -4.34 -2.98 -28.30
N LEU A 858 -5.49 -2.29 -28.42
CA LEU A 858 -6.16 -2.09 -29.70
C LEU A 858 -5.27 -1.32 -30.69
N LEU A 859 -4.72 -0.18 -30.29
CA LEU A 859 -3.86 0.66 -31.14
C LEU A 859 -2.64 -0.12 -31.62
N ALA A 860 -2.01 -0.92 -30.75
CA ALA A 860 -0.89 -1.77 -31.12
C ALA A 860 -1.30 -2.84 -32.15
N ALA A 861 -2.41 -3.53 -31.92
CA ALA A 861 -2.90 -4.56 -32.84
C ALA A 861 -3.26 -3.98 -34.21
N MET A 862 -3.93 -2.81 -34.22
CA MET A 862 -4.28 -2.09 -35.45
C MET A 862 -3.02 -1.65 -36.22
N ALA A 863 -2.01 -1.12 -35.54
CA ALA A 863 -0.76 -0.70 -36.15
C ALA A 863 0.03 -1.89 -36.72
N SER A 864 0.12 -3.01 -35.99
CA SER A 864 0.76 -4.23 -36.49
C SER A 864 0.01 -4.82 -37.68
N ALA A 865 -1.33 -4.82 -37.66
CA ALA A 865 -2.14 -5.25 -38.79
C ALA A 865 -1.96 -4.34 -40.03
N TRP A 866 -1.88 -3.03 -39.80
CA TRP A 866 -1.62 -2.05 -40.84
C TRP A 866 -0.28 -2.27 -41.52
N HIS A 867 0.78 -2.53 -40.72
CA HIS A 867 2.11 -2.87 -41.23
C HIS A 867 2.07 -4.11 -42.12
N ARG A 868 1.42 -5.19 -41.66
CA ARG A 868 1.33 -6.46 -42.39
C ARG A 868 0.61 -6.34 -43.75
N ILE A 869 -0.42 -5.48 -43.84
CA ILE A 869 -1.20 -5.32 -45.08
C ILE A 869 -0.55 -4.34 -46.04
N THR A 870 0.00 -3.23 -45.53
CA THR A 870 0.41 -2.09 -46.37
C THR A 870 1.93 -1.95 -46.51
N GLY A 871 2.72 -2.64 -45.67
CA GLY A 871 4.16 -2.46 -45.55
C GLY A 871 4.60 -1.13 -44.91
N ARG A 872 3.66 -0.26 -44.51
CA ARG A 872 3.96 1.04 -43.91
C ARG A 872 4.44 0.88 -42.47
N THR A 873 5.42 1.68 -42.06
CA THR A 873 6.00 1.66 -40.70
C THR A 873 5.35 2.64 -39.74
N THR A 874 4.38 3.44 -40.21
CA THR A 874 3.62 4.38 -39.39
C THR A 874 2.15 4.40 -39.80
N MET A 875 1.30 4.75 -38.85
CA MET A 875 -0.14 4.95 -39.05
C MET A 875 -0.62 6.10 -38.16
N THR A 876 -1.29 7.08 -38.74
CA THR A 876 -1.92 8.17 -37.97
C THR A 876 -3.42 7.90 -37.84
N VAL A 877 -3.92 7.95 -36.61
CA VAL A 877 -5.34 7.85 -36.28
C VAL A 877 -5.72 8.97 -35.32
N ASP A 878 -6.98 9.41 -35.36
CA ASP A 878 -7.52 10.24 -34.27
C ASP A 878 -7.91 9.35 -33.10
N VAL A 879 -7.67 9.82 -31.88
CA VAL A 879 -8.06 9.15 -30.64
C VAL A 879 -8.99 10.04 -29.83
N LEU A 880 -10.09 9.48 -29.34
CA LEU A 880 -10.94 10.13 -28.34
C LEU A 880 -10.34 9.87 -26.94
N GLY A 881 -9.69 10.88 -26.37
CA GLY A 881 -9.09 10.83 -25.03
C GLY A 881 -9.90 11.55 -23.97
N ASP A 882 -9.73 11.15 -22.71
CA ASP A 882 -10.30 11.79 -21.52
C ASP A 882 -9.36 12.91 -21.04
N VAL A 883 -9.89 14.14 -20.92
CA VAL A 883 -9.13 15.31 -20.47
C VAL A 883 -9.38 15.69 -19.01
N ARG A 884 -10.21 14.94 -18.28
CA ARG A 884 -10.46 15.20 -16.84
C ARG A 884 -9.19 15.11 -16.00
N GLY A 885 -8.27 14.22 -16.38
CA GLY A 885 -6.95 14.09 -15.73
C GLY A 885 -5.90 15.11 -16.20
N ALA A 886 -6.22 15.96 -17.18
CA ALA A 886 -5.28 16.88 -17.85
C ALA A 886 -5.39 18.35 -17.39
N GLY A 887 -6.41 18.68 -16.59
CA GLY A 887 -6.74 20.07 -16.24
C GLY A 887 -5.92 20.66 -15.08
N PRO A 888 -5.87 22.01 -14.95
CA PRO A 888 -5.45 22.67 -13.71
C PRO A 888 -6.42 22.29 -12.59
N ALA A 889 -6.11 22.60 -11.33
CA ALA A 889 -6.91 22.37 -10.12
C ALA A 889 -8.37 22.88 -10.19
N MET A 890 -9.18 22.31 -11.07
CA MET A 890 -10.54 22.71 -11.42
C MET A 890 -11.55 21.71 -10.87
N GLY A 891 -11.16 20.44 -10.65
CA GLY A 891 -12.03 19.43 -10.04
C GLY A 891 -13.15 19.00 -10.97
N LEU A 892 -12.81 18.25 -12.03
CA LEU A 892 -13.76 17.82 -13.07
C LEU A 892 -14.33 16.41 -12.81
N GLU A 893 -13.94 15.73 -11.75
CA GLU A 893 -14.14 14.29 -11.52
C GLU A 893 -15.61 13.93 -11.25
N ARG A 894 -16.39 14.94 -10.85
CA ARG A 894 -17.83 14.87 -10.60
C ARG A 894 -18.66 15.73 -11.56
N SER A 895 -18.02 16.34 -12.56
CA SER A 895 -18.72 17.22 -13.51
C SER A 895 -19.32 16.48 -14.68
N VAL A 896 -20.51 16.89 -15.09
CA VAL A 896 -21.23 16.33 -16.25
C VAL A 896 -21.03 17.23 -17.48
N GLY A 897 -20.72 16.63 -18.63
CA GLY A 897 -20.42 17.35 -19.88
C GLY A 897 -19.51 16.58 -20.84
N LEU A 898 -19.06 17.22 -21.91
CA LEU A 898 -18.06 16.67 -22.85
C LEU A 898 -16.64 17.04 -22.39
N TYR A 899 -16.05 16.23 -21.51
CA TYR A 899 -14.66 16.40 -21.06
C TYR A 899 -13.74 15.39 -21.75
N SER A 900 -13.88 15.31 -23.07
CA SER A 900 -13.04 14.53 -23.96
C SER A 900 -12.39 15.43 -25.00
N ALA A 901 -11.28 14.99 -25.59
CA ALA A 901 -10.64 15.62 -26.73
C ALA A 901 -10.42 14.59 -27.85
N ILE A 902 -10.59 15.03 -29.10
CA ILE A 902 -10.22 14.25 -30.29
C ILE A 902 -8.91 14.83 -30.80
N TYR A 903 -7.89 13.99 -30.95
CA TYR A 903 -6.56 14.42 -31.38
C TYR A 903 -5.82 13.32 -32.15
N PRO A 904 -4.94 13.68 -33.11
CA PRO A 904 -4.21 12.74 -33.93
C PRO A 904 -3.06 12.11 -33.15
N VAL A 905 -2.77 10.84 -33.43
CA VAL A 905 -1.64 10.09 -32.88
C VAL A 905 -1.00 9.28 -34.00
N THR A 906 0.30 9.47 -34.22
CA THR A 906 1.09 8.62 -35.12
C THR A 906 1.68 7.44 -34.37
N LEU A 907 1.20 6.26 -34.69
CA LEU A 907 1.65 4.99 -34.15
C LEU A 907 2.79 4.45 -35.01
N ALA A 908 3.86 3.99 -34.37
CA ALA A 908 4.87 3.17 -35.03
C ALA A 908 4.27 1.78 -35.34
N ALA A 909 4.17 1.46 -36.62
CA ALA A 909 3.66 0.20 -37.13
C ALA A 909 4.83 -0.76 -37.37
N ALA A 910 5.07 -1.65 -36.42
CA ALA A 910 6.10 -2.71 -36.47
C ALA A 910 5.47 -4.07 -36.13
N GLU A 911 6.16 -5.16 -36.47
CA GLU A 911 5.72 -6.50 -36.05
C GLU A 911 5.72 -6.61 -34.51
N ASP A 912 4.55 -6.93 -33.96
CA ASP A 912 4.32 -7.34 -32.58
C ASP A 912 4.89 -6.46 -31.46
N SER A 913 4.91 -5.12 -31.64
CA SER A 913 5.45 -4.19 -30.64
C SER A 913 4.37 -3.40 -29.89
N LEU A 914 3.83 -4.01 -28.83
CA LEU A 914 2.96 -3.33 -27.84
C LEU A 914 3.67 -2.11 -27.20
N GLU A 915 4.99 -2.16 -27.06
CA GLU A 915 5.78 -1.09 -26.46
C GLU A 915 5.94 0.14 -27.37
N ALA A 916 6.07 -0.06 -28.68
CA ALA A 916 6.19 1.05 -29.63
C ALA A 916 4.89 1.87 -29.70
N ALA A 917 3.74 1.20 -29.80
CA ALA A 917 2.43 1.86 -29.77
C ALA A 917 2.15 2.57 -28.44
N ARG A 918 2.63 2.00 -27.32
CA ARG A 918 2.54 2.59 -25.97
C ARG A 918 3.33 3.91 -25.86
N ARG A 919 4.56 3.97 -26.41
CA ARG A 919 5.38 5.19 -26.38
C ARG A 919 4.70 6.32 -27.16
N SER A 920 4.24 6.03 -28.38
CA SER A 920 3.56 7.01 -29.26
C SER A 920 2.33 7.68 -28.63
N TRP A 921 1.60 6.99 -27.74
CA TRP A 921 0.39 7.56 -27.13
C TRP A 921 0.63 8.28 -25.78
N ARG A 922 1.69 7.93 -25.05
CA ARG A 922 2.01 8.55 -23.74
C ARG A 922 2.61 9.94 -23.87
N ASP A 923 3.28 10.24 -24.98
CA ASP A 923 3.97 11.50 -25.22
C ASP A 923 3.05 12.62 -25.74
N VAL A 924 1.73 12.38 -25.76
CA VAL A 924 0.75 13.34 -26.25
C VAL A 924 0.65 14.56 -25.30
N PRO A 925 0.94 15.78 -25.77
CA PRO A 925 0.86 16.99 -24.96
C PRO A 925 -0.55 17.22 -24.41
N ARG A 926 -0.66 17.54 -23.11
CA ARG A 926 -1.91 17.94 -22.43
C ARG A 926 -3.11 17.01 -22.73
N HIS A 927 -2.86 15.70 -22.92
CA HIS A 927 -3.88 14.73 -23.30
C HIS A 927 -4.72 15.15 -24.52
N GLY A 928 -4.12 15.90 -25.45
CA GLY A 928 -4.73 16.36 -26.70
C GLY A 928 -5.69 17.54 -26.59
N LEU A 929 -5.87 18.12 -25.40
CA LEU A 929 -6.66 19.34 -25.23
C LEU A 929 -6.13 20.49 -26.09
N GLY A 930 -4.79 20.61 -26.18
CA GLY A 930 -4.12 21.67 -26.94
C GLY A 930 -4.42 21.64 -28.43
N TYR A 931 -4.51 20.44 -29.01
CA TYR A 931 -4.85 20.24 -30.42
C TYR A 931 -6.22 20.85 -30.76
N GLY A 932 -7.25 20.54 -29.98
CA GLY A 932 -8.60 21.06 -30.22
C GLY A 932 -8.66 22.59 -30.19
N VAL A 933 -7.93 23.22 -29.26
CA VAL A 933 -7.84 24.69 -29.16
C VAL A 933 -7.16 25.28 -30.40
N LEU A 934 -6.01 24.74 -30.81
CA LEU A 934 -5.28 25.18 -32.00
C LEU A 934 -6.08 24.97 -33.30
N ARG A 935 -6.84 23.87 -33.38
CA ARG A 935 -7.62 23.44 -34.55
C ARG A 935 -8.92 24.22 -34.73
N HIS A 936 -9.58 24.60 -33.63
CA HIS A 936 -10.95 25.11 -33.68
C HIS A 936 -11.14 26.52 -33.10
N LEU A 937 -10.27 26.98 -32.20
CA LEU A 937 -10.45 28.24 -31.47
C LEU A 937 -9.42 29.32 -31.82
N HIS A 938 -8.17 28.94 -32.10
CA HIS A 938 -7.11 29.90 -32.44
C HIS A 938 -7.04 30.12 -33.97
N ALA A 939 -7.61 31.23 -34.46
CA ALA A 939 -7.84 31.47 -35.89
C ALA A 939 -6.61 31.27 -36.81
N PRO A 940 -5.41 31.82 -36.51
CA PRO A 940 -4.24 31.64 -37.38
C PRO A 940 -3.78 30.18 -37.53
N THR A 941 -3.88 29.38 -36.47
CA THR A 941 -3.47 27.96 -36.51
C THR A 941 -4.60 27.08 -37.02
N ALA A 942 -5.86 27.48 -36.83
CA ALA A 942 -7.03 26.76 -37.29
C ALA A 942 -7.16 26.75 -38.82
N GLU A 943 -6.60 27.75 -39.52
CA GLU A 943 -6.45 27.75 -40.98
C GLU A 943 -5.34 26.80 -41.39
N TYR A 944 -4.13 26.95 -40.83
CA TYR A 944 -2.97 26.11 -41.16
C TYR A 944 -3.24 24.60 -40.95
N LEU A 945 -3.79 24.22 -39.80
CA LEU A 945 -4.12 22.82 -39.51
C LEU A 945 -5.28 22.29 -40.37
N ARG A 946 -6.03 23.14 -41.10
CA ARG A 946 -7.15 22.73 -41.98
C ARG A 946 -6.71 22.28 -43.33
N ASP A 947 -5.57 22.78 -43.77
CA ASP A 947 -4.99 22.43 -45.05
C ASP A 947 -4.17 21.13 -44.96
N LEU A 948 -3.92 20.62 -43.75
CA LEU A 948 -3.29 19.32 -43.52
C LEU A 948 -4.29 18.16 -43.64
N PRO A 949 -3.84 16.95 -44.05
CA PRO A 949 -4.69 15.77 -44.13
C PRO A 949 -5.34 15.42 -42.79
N GLU A 950 -6.63 15.10 -42.79
CA GLU A 950 -7.32 14.55 -41.62
C GLU A 950 -7.24 13.01 -41.62
N PRO A 951 -6.95 12.37 -40.48
CA PRO A 951 -6.99 10.91 -40.39
C PRO A 951 -8.39 10.36 -40.72
N SER A 952 -8.46 9.24 -41.46
CA SER A 952 -9.76 8.64 -41.82
C SER A 952 -10.43 7.88 -40.66
N VAL A 953 -9.69 7.66 -39.57
CA VAL A 953 -10.04 6.72 -38.51
C VAL A 953 -10.06 7.42 -37.17
N LEU A 954 -11.17 7.29 -36.44
CA LEU A 954 -11.29 7.65 -35.03
C LEU A 954 -11.29 6.39 -34.16
N VAL A 955 -10.43 6.33 -33.14
CA VAL A 955 -10.44 5.29 -32.11
C VAL A 955 -11.12 5.82 -30.86
N ALA A 956 -12.29 5.26 -30.54
CA ALA A 956 -13.15 5.67 -29.42
C ALA A 956 -13.35 4.52 -28.42
N PRO A 957 -12.52 4.41 -27.37
CA PRO A 957 -12.64 3.31 -26.40
C PRO A 957 -13.91 3.45 -25.55
N GLN A 958 -14.66 2.35 -25.35
CA GLN A 958 -15.93 2.35 -24.60
C GLN A 958 -15.85 1.73 -23.19
N GLY A 959 -14.67 1.24 -22.78
CA GLY A 959 -14.46 0.67 -21.44
C GLY A 959 -15.13 -0.70 -21.24
N THR A 960 -15.14 -1.18 -19.99
CA THR A 960 -15.78 -2.45 -19.59
C THR A 960 -17.30 -2.30 -19.54
N ARG A 961 -18.05 -3.04 -20.37
CA ARG A 961 -19.48 -3.27 -20.13
C ARG A 961 -19.58 -4.33 -19.03
N SER A 962 -20.09 -3.97 -17.85
CA SER A 962 -20.53 -5.00 -16.91
C SER A 962 -21.69 -5.75 -17.55
N GLY A 963 -21.40 -6.93 -18.10
CA GLY A 963 -22.45 -7.90 -18.44
C GLY A 963 -23.23 -8.16 -17.17
N SER A 964 -24.54 -7.89 -17.23
CA SER A 964 -25.49 -7.92 -16.11
C SER A 964 -24.87 -7.48 -14.78
N VAL A 965 -25.13 -6.23 -14.39
CA VAL A 965 -25.40 -5.99 -12.97
C VAL A 965 -26.42 -7.07 -12.62
N ARG A 966 -26.03 -8.11 -11.87
CA ARG A 966 -26.98 -9.06 -11.27
C ARG A 966 -28.12 -8.18 -10.82
N ALA A 967 -29.35 -8.48 -11.23
CA ALA A 967 -30.54 -7.70 -10.89
C ALA A 967 -30.70 -7.61 -9.37
N SER A 968 -29.84 -6.83 -8.73
CA SER A 968 -29.94 -6.34 -7.38
C SER A 968 -30.91 -5.19 -7.49
N ALA A 969 -31.85 -5.11 -6.55
CA ALA A 969 -32.95 -4.17 -6.46
C ALA A 969 -32.50 -2.68 -6.48
N GLN A 970 -31.95 -2.21 -7.60
CA GLN A 970 -31.65 -0.82 -7.85
C GLN A 970 -32.87 -0.16 -8.49
N PRO A 971 -33.25 1.05 -8.06
CA PRO A 971 -34.46 1.72 -8.54
C PRO A 971 -34.35 2.12 -10.02
N LEU A 972 -33.15 2.46 -10.50
CA LEU A 972 -32.88 2.76 -11.90
C LEU A 972 -31.72 1.90 -12.39
N THR A 973 -31.93 1.12 -13.45
CA THR A 973 -30.90 0.31 -14.10
C THR A 973 -30.62 0.87 -15.50
N PRO A 974 -29.40 1.33 -15.82
CA PRO A 974 -29.11 1.88 -17.15
C PRO A 974 -29.26 0.82 -18.24
N LEU A 975 -29.93 1.18 -19.34
CA LEU A 975 -29.98 0.40 -20.56
C LEU A 975 -28.75 0.71 -21.42
N SER A 976 -28.19 -0.34 -22.01
CA SER A 976 -27.02 -0.22 -22.86
C SER A 976 -27.46 0.08 -24.30
N LEU A 977 -27.51 1.36 -24.66
CA LEU A 977 -27.72 1.80 -26.04
C LEU A 977 -26.37 1.88 -26.77
N ASP A 978 -26.30 1.35 -27.99
CA ASP A 978 -25.18 1.58 -28.90
C ASP A 978 -25.33 3.02 -29.44
N PRO A 979 -24.45 3.97 -29.03
CA PRO A 979 -24.55 5.34 -29.51
C PRO A 979 -24.14 5.42 -30.97
N ALA A 980 -24.73 6.38 -31.69
CA ALA A 980 -24.23 6.83 -32.98
C ALA A 980 -22.70 6.98 -32.98
N PRO A 981 -22.00 6.73 -34.10
CA PRO A 981 -20.64 7.22 -34.30
C PRO A 981 -20.52 8.70 -33.91
N ILE A 982 -19.49 9.01 -33.13
CA ILE A 982 -19.28 10.26 -32.41
C ILE A 982 -18.70 11.32 -33.36
N GLY A 983 -17.87 10.89 -34.31
CA GLY A 983 -17.09 11.76 -35.21
C GLY A 983 -17.61 11.86 -36.65
N GLY A 984 -17.00 12.76 -37.41
CA GLY A 984 -17.24 12.94 -38.85
C GLY A 984 -16.42 12.01 -39.73
N HIS A 985 -15.51 11.26 -39.12
CA HIS A 985 -14.60 10.30 -39.77
C HIS A 985 -15.38 9.26 -40.57
N PRO A 986 -14.82 8.74 -41.68
CA PRO A 986 -15.42 7.62 -42.39
C PRO A 986 -15.40 6.29 -41.62
N ILE A 987 -14.49 6.15 -40.66
CA ILE A 987 -14.32 4.94 -39.85
C ILE A 987 -14.20 5.33 -38.36
N GLU A 988 -14.94 4.64 -37.50
CA GLU A 988 -14.81 4.72 -36.04
C GLU A 988 -14.61 3.32 -35.44
N VAL A 989 -13.53 3.14 -34.69
CA VAL A 989 -13.15 1.87 -34.08
C VAL A 989 -13.35 1.94 -32.57
N ARG A 990 -14.12 1.00 -32.03
CA ARG A 990 -14.46 0.92 -30.61
C ARG A 990 -13.95 -0.39 -30.03
N CYS A 991 -13.43 -0.36 -28.81
CA CYS A 991 -13.18 -1.58 -28.03
C CYS A 991 -13.90 -1.56 -26.68
N ARG A 992 -14.35 -2.74 -26.27
CA ARG A 992 -14.99 -2.99 -24.98
C ARG A 992 -14.75 -4.43 -24.52
N THR A 993 -14.87 -4.69 -23.23
CA THR A 993 -14.97 -6.06 -22.71
C THR A 993 -16.41 -6.35 -22.29
N ALA A 994 -16.98 -7.48 -22.70
CA ALA A 994 -18.31 -7.91 -22.32
C ALA A 994 -18.39 -9.44 -22.26
N GLY A 995 -18.95 -10.01 -21.18
CA GLY A 995 -19.22 -11.45 -21.08
C GLY A 995 -17.97 -12.34 -21.22
N GLY A 996 -16.78 -11.86 -20.79
CA GLY A 996 -15.52 -12.59 -20.96
C GLY A 996 -14.86 -12.45 -22.33
N ALA A 997 -15.43 -11.66 -23.25
CA ALA A 997 -14.85 -11.36 -24.56
C ALA A 997 -14.34 -9.92 -24.67
N PHE A 998 -13.24 -9.72 -25.39
CA PHE A 998 -12.76 -8.44 -25.87
C PHE A 998 -13.34 -8.21 -27.27
N VAL A 999 -14.23 -7.22 -27.39
CA VAL A 999 -14.99 -6.95 -28.60
C VAL A 999 -14.44 -5.69 -29.25
N VAL A 1000 -14.11 -5.79 -30.53
CA VAL A 1000 -13.72 -4.67 -31.39
C VAL A 1000 -14.80 -4.46 -32.45
N GLU A 1001 -15.27 -3.23 -32.57
CA GLU A 1001 -16.33 -2.84 -33.50
C GLU A 1001 -15.78 -1.76 -34.44
N TRP A 1002 -15.82 -2.02 -35.74
CA TRP A 1002 -15.43 -1.11 -36.80
C TRP A 1002 -16.68 -0.55 -37.45
N TRP A 1003 -17.11 0.61 -36.98
CA TRP A 1003 -18.18 1.37 -37.59
C TRP A 1003 -17.60 2.07 -38.81
N HIS A 1004 -18.24 1.92 -39.97
CA HIS A 1004 -17.79 2.62 -41.17
C HIS A 1004 -18.94 3.06 -42.07
N ASP A 1005 -18.72 4.14 -42.80
CA ASP A 1005 -19.60 4.57 -43.88
C ASP A 1005 -19.14 3.93 -45.20
N PRO A 1006 -19.91 2.99 -45.78
CA PRO A 1006 -19.51 2.27 -47.00
C PRO A 1006 -19.38 3.17 -48.24
N LYS A 1007 -19.90 4.41 -48.21
CA LYS A 1007 -19.71 5.39 -49.29
C LYS A 1007 -18.40 6.16 -49.16
N ARG A 1008 -17.96 6.39 -47.91
CA ARG A 1008 -16.76 7.19 -47.61
C ARG A 1008 -15.53 6.35 -47.27
N CYS A 1009 -15.64 5.01 -47.33
CA CYS A 1009 -14.60 4.08 -46.94
C CYS A 1009 -14.38 3.01 -48.03
N ALA A 1010 -13.12 2.68 -48.31
CA ALA A 1010 -12.74 1.52 -49.12
C ALA A 1010 -13.06 0.22 -48.36
N ALA A 1011 -14.27 -0.33 -48.57
CA ALA A 1011 -14.81 -1.43 -47.77
C ALA A 1011 -13.93 -2.69 -47.77
N ASP A 1012 -13.31 -3.03 -48.90
CA ASP A 1012 -12.45 -4.22 -49.01
C ASP A 1012 -11.15 -4.05 -48.21
N SER A 1013 -10.54 -2.85 -48.25
CA SER A 1013 -9.35 -2.51 -47.48
C SER A 1013 -9.64 -2.49 -45.97
N LEU A 1014 -10.81 -1.98 -45.58
CA LEU A 1014 -11.24 -2.00 -44.17
C LEU A 1014 -11.51 -3.42 -43.67
N ALA A 1015 -12.17 -4.25 -44.48
CA ALA A 1015 -12.45 -5.65 -44.11
C ALA A 1015 -11.16 -6.44 -43.88
N ALA A 1016 -10.20 -6.32 -44.82
CA ALA A 1016 -8.88 -6.94 -44.67
C ALA A 1016 -8.14 -6.45 -43.41
N TRP A 1017 -8.21 -5.15 -43.12
CA TRP A 1017 -7.57 -4.58 -41.93
C TRP A 1017 -8.23 -5.01 -40.62
N SER A 1018 -9.55 -5.08 -40.58
CA SER A 1018 -10.31 -5.61 -39.45
C SER A 1018 -9.96 -7.08 -39.19
N GLU A 1019 -9.90 -7.91 -40.24
CA GLU A 1019 -9.57 -9.34 -40.12
C GLU A 1019 -8.12 -9.55 -39.67
N GLN A 1020 -7.17 -8.79 -40.20
CA GLN A 1020 -5.78 -8.89 -39.75
C GLN A 1020 -5.59 -8.38 -38.32
N THR A 1021 -6.34 -7.35 -37.90
CA THR A 1021 -6.32 -6.87 -36.51
C THR A 1021 -6.85 -7.94 -35.56
N ALA A 1022 -7.92 -8.64 -35.94
CA ALA A 1022 -8.43 -9.81 -35.22
C ALA A 1022 -7.37 -10.90 -35.10
N ALA A 1023 -6.69 -11.27 -36.19
CA ALA A 1023 -5.64 -12.28 -36.17
C ALA A 1023 -4.46 -11.92 -35.23
N VAL A 1024 -4.08 -10.65 -35.16
CA VAL A 1024 -3.04 -10.18 -34.22
C VAL A 1024 -3.52 -10.32 -32.76
N LEU A 1025 -4.75 -9.91 -32.46
CA LEU A 1025 -5.34 -10.06 -31.12
C LEU A 1025 -5.47 -11.53 -30.71
N ASP A 1026 -5.88 -12.40 -31.62
CA ASP A 1026 -6.00 -13.85 -31.39
C ASP A 1026 -4.63 -14.48 -31.15
N THR A 1027 -3.58 -14.04 -31.86
CA THR A 1027 -2.20 -14.49 -31.62
C THR A 1027 -1.72 -14.10 -30.22
N TRP A 1028 -1.96 -12.86 -29.80
CA TRP A 1028 -1.64 -12.43 -28.44
C TRP A 1028 -2.49 -13.13 -27.38
N SER A 1029 -3.66 -13.63 -27.75
CA SER A 1029 -4.50 -14.41 -26.85
C SER A 1029 -4.07 -15.87 -26.67
N THR A 1030 -3.36 -16.44 -27.66
CA THR A 1030 -2.92 -17.84 -27.67
C THR A 1030 -1.47 -18.02 -27.24
N THR A 1031 -0.66 -16.96 -27.30
CA THR A 1031 0.76 -17.00 -26.89
C THR A 1031 0.89 -16.96 -25.37
N GLN A 1032 0.77 -18.12 -24.71
CA GLN A 1032 1.51 -18.33 -23.45
C GLN A 1032 3.00 -18.20 -23.80
N ARG A 1033 3.66 -17.10 -23.43
CA ARG A 1033 5.12 -17.11 -23.35
C ARG A 1033 5.48 -18.13 -22.27
N SER A 1034 6.03 -19.27 -22.71
CA SER A 1034 6.78 -20.22 -21.90
C SER A 1034 7.82 -19.48 -21.05
N PRO A 1035 8.12 -19.91 -19.82
CA PRO A 1035 9.25 -19.39 -19.06
C PRO A 1035 10.56 -19.86 -19.72
N ASP A 1036 11.46 -18.90 -19.93
CA ASP A 1036 12.88 -18.95 -20.35
C ASP A 1036 13.30 -19.60 -21.69
N PRO A 1037 14.22 -18.94 -22.42
CA PRO A 1037 15.33 -19.60 -23.09
C PRO A 1037 16.61 -19.49 -22.23
N GLU A 1038 17.31 -20.61 -22.09
CA GLU A 1038 18.64 -20.73 -21.47
C GLU A 1038 19.61 -19.62 -21.91
N PRO A 1039 20.52 -19.16 -21.04
CA PRO A 1039 21.64 -18.35 -21.47
C PRO A 1039 22.62 -19.21 -22.30
N PRO A 1040 23.16 -18.69 -23.42
CA PRO A 1040 24.12 -19.43 -24.22
C PRO A 1040 25.41 -19.62 -23.42
N HIS A 1041 25.94 -20.83 -23.47
CA HIS A 1041 27.29 -21.17 -23.02
C HIS A 1041 28.32 -20.15 -23.51
N LEU A 1042 28.97 -19.46 -22.58
CA LEU A 1042 30.42 -19.22 -22.51
C LEU A 1042 30.80 -18.66 -21.14
#